data_AF-A0A6A5FIR9-F1
#
_entry.id   AF-A0A6A5FIR9-F1
#
_cell.length_a   1.000
_cell.length_b   1.000
_cell.length_c   1.000
_cell.angle_alpha   90.00
_cell.angle_beta   90.00
_cell.angle_gamma   90.00
#
_symmetry.space_group_name_H-M   'P 1'
#
loop_
_entity.id
_entity.type
_entity.pdbx_description
1 polymer ?
#
loop_
_entity_poly.entity_id
_entity_poly.type
_entity_poly.pdbx_seq_one_letter_code
_entity_poly.pdbx_strand_id
1 'polypeptide(L)'
;MDVELPEQAYLHPPLTLFVVEHRAFGRLALVGTHVVQSLMNYTPRKLGGEGEEEEDEPKPKVRQKKKRSTKKILPLMSLERIGLSGLSIKQSKIPFNPIKLVTDPLKKLTKKGKELEEEPPELEELDWWSKYYASLEEMERRAAEEEEEEAMKEEQANMDGGNLSMLNIEEDEEEIRVVEIKPPRRKNIATLKLFRGDLESEFSQFQDWLQIFPLYKGRVDIEDEEEDEEERLMGKYKGSFLVYPIDSGDEEDTSCQITNGIPKNSPIKVLVRVYIVKATTLAPTDPNGKADPYLVVRAGQQSLDTKDRYIPKQLNPTFGEVLEFTVSFPVETELVISVMDHNLIGFNGFIGETRVDLENRFYSHHRVCCGLALYYDTDGYNMWRDTDKPSAILAELCRKNGIQSPEYRTSEVKVLNKIFKIPPDAVPEGLLKKNQRSPEEEAEMEEHAALSVLRRWGEMNEFLPGAIPLVPEHVEIRSLLNQDKPGLPQGFLHMWVDMFPNDVPAPPPVNIKPRLPEQYELRVIIWNADDVFLNDVNIFTGEPSSDIYVKGWIKGLEGEKQETDVHFNSLTGEGNFNWRFVFRFDYLPTEKEVVYKKKESFFSLEESEFRQPAVLTLQVWDYDRIAANDFLGSIELHLNDMVRAAKSSSKCTIKMAKDRASPRFSIFRAKKMKGWWPLTRPKTAEDFEREEREEAKKKGKKKKKKDKRNNMKQEEIQYTDSMGNIFLLMGKLEVELQLVALEQAEANPVGRARKEPEPLDKPNRPTTSFNWFVNPLKSFIFIIWRKFKKLIIALVILTILTLFLGLIVYTLPGQISSLIIKG
;
A
#
# COMPACT_ATOMS: atom_id res chain seq x y z
N MET A 1 -16.21 13.62 52.29
CA MET A 1 -17.09 14.79 52.51
C MET A 1 -18.45 14.19 52.64
N ASP A 2 -19.02 14.29 53.82
CA ASP A 2 -20.19 13.51 54.15
C ASP A 2 -21.40 14.43 53.97
N VAL A 3 -22.33 14.00 53.13
CA VAL A 3 -23.49 14.80 52.74
C VAL A 3 -24.75 13.94 52.77
N GLU A 4 -25.84 14.51 53.26
CA GLU A 4 -27.15 13.90 53.17
C GLU A 4 -27.76 14.24 51.79
N LEU A 5 -28.06 13.22 50.99
CA LEU A 5 -28.68 13.37 49.67
C LEU A 5 -30.11 12.81 49.71
N PRO A 6 -31.07 13.40 48.95
CA PRO A 6 -32.40 12.83 48.79
C PRO A 6 -32.35 11.40 48.26
N GLU A 7 -33.29 10.53 48.66
CA GLU A 7 -33.40 9.16 48.14
C GLU A 7 -33.62 9.13 46.62
N GLN A 8 -34.36 10.11 46.10
CA GLN A 8 -34.64 10.26 44.69
C GLN A 8 -33.47 10.95 43.97
N ALA A 9 -32.79 10.20 43.10
CA ALA A 9 -31.61 10.63 42.35
C ALA A 9 -31.77 11.94 41.55
N TYR A 10 -32.95 12.18 40.95
CA TYR A 10 -33.23 13.40 40.18
C TYR A 10 -33.39 14.66 41.06
N LEU A 11 -33.50 14.50 42.39
CA LEU A 11 -33.52 15.61 43.35
C LEU A 11 -32.12 15.93 43.90
N HIS A 12 -31.08 15.20 43.48
CA HIS A 12 -29.72 15.47 43.92
C HIS A 12 -29.27 16.87 43.47
N PRO A 13 -28.73 17.71 44.37
CA PRO A 13 -28.26 19.03 44.00
C PRO A 13 -27.03 18.94 43.08
N PRO A 14 -26.86 19.91 42.14
CA PRO A 14 -25.66 19.95 41.31
C PRO A 14 -24.43 20.31 42.15
N LEU A 15 -23.28 19.74 41.78
CA LEU A 15 -21.98 20.07 42.41
C LEU A 15 -21.30 21.18 41.61
N THR A 16 -21.00 22.30 42.27
CA THR A 16 -20.28 23.42 41.63
C THR A 16 -18.83 23.44 42.08
N LEU A 17 -17.90 23.40 41.12
CA LEU A 17 -16.47 23.50 41.32
C LEU A 17 -16.03 24.96 41.13
N PHE A 18 -15.42 25.53 42.15
CA PHE A 18 -14.81 26.86 42.10
C PHE A 18 -13.30 26.73 42.17
N VAL A 19 -12.60 27.23 41.15
CA VAL A 19 -11.14 27.30 41.17
C VAL A 19 -10.73 28.72 41.52
N VAL A 20 -10.04 28.88 42.64
CA VAL A 20 -9.59 30.19 43.15
C VAL A 20 -8.07 30.26 43.17
N GLU A 21 -7.52 31.33 42.61
CA GLU A 21 -6.10 31.65 42.66
C GLU A 21 -5.79 32.46 43.91
N HIS A 22 -4.80 31.99 44.69
CA HIS A 22 -4.32 32.72 45.86
C HIS A 22 -3.22 33.71 45.47
N ARG A 23 -3.58 34.98 45.33
CA ARG A 23 -2.64 36.05 44.97
C ARG A 23 -1.94 36.62 46.20
N ALA A 24 -0.88 37.40 45.96
CA ALA A 24 -0.18 38.14 47.01
C ALA A 24 -1.17 38.96 47.86
N PHE A 25 -0.87 39.09 49.15
CA PHE A 25 -1.69 39.80 50.15
C PHE A 25 -3.07 39.18 50.43
N GLY A 26 -3.23 37.86 50.25
CA GLY A 26 -4.44 37.13 50.67
C GLY A 26 -5.67 37.40 49.80
N ARG A 27 -5.48 37.96 48.60
CA ARG A 27 -6.57 38.15 47.64
C ARG A 27 -6.86 36.84 46.93
N LEU A 28 -8.10 36.36 47.04
CA LEU A 28 -8.61 35.24 46.26
C LEU A 28 -9.24 35.77 44.97
N ALA A 29 -8.79 35.28 43.82
CA ALA A 29 -9.40 35.59 42.53
C ALA A 29 -10.07 34.32 41.97
N LEU A 30 -11.35 34.39 41.62
CA LEU A 30 -12.03 33.30 40.93
C LEU A 30 -11.46 33.17 39.52
N VAL A 31 -10.88 32.01 39.21
CA VAL A 31 -10.29 31.69 37.90
C VAL A 31 -11.38 31.19 36.96
N GLY A 32 -12.24 30.30 37.45
CA GLY A 32 -13.36 29.77 36.69
C GLY A 32 -14.26 28.89 37.53
N THR A 33 -15.43 28.59 36.97
CA THR A 33 -16.47 27.75 37.59
C THR A 33 -16.85 26.61 36.64
N HIS A 34 -17.16 25.45 37.20
CA HIS A 34 -17.77 24.33 36.48
C HIS A 34 -18.94 23.77 37.28
N VAL A 35 -20.06 23.43 36.63
CA VAL A 35 -21.25 22.88 37.29
C VAL A 35 -21.49 21.45 36.81
N VAL A 36 -21.35 20.50 37.73
CA VAL A 36 -21.70 19.09 37.55
C VAL A 36 -23.20 18.94 37.82
N GLN A 37 -23.98 18.67 36.78
CA GLN A 37 -25.45 18.65 36.86
C GLN A 37 -26.01 17.43 37.59
N SER A 38 -25.39 16.26 37.44
CA SER A 38 -25.87 15.00 38.02
C SER A 38 -24.77 14.30 38.79
N LEU A 39 -24.98 14.11 40.09
CA LEU A 39 -24.09 13.33 40.97
C LEU A 39 -24.13 11.83 40.67
N MET A 40 -25.20 11.34 40.03
CA MET A 40 -25.36 9.92 39.69
C MET A 40 -24.27 9.42 38.75
N ASN A 41 -23.74 10.30 37.90
CA ASN A 41 -22.63 9.98 37.00
C ASN A 41 -21.34 9.59 37.76
N TYR A 42 -21.28 9.85 39.06
CA TYR A 42 -20.14 9.62 39.94
C TYR A 42 -20.40 8.52 40.97
N THR A 43 -21.51 7.79 40.85
CA THR A 43 -21.81 6.63 41.71
C THR A 43 -21.18 5.35 41.16
N PRO A 44 -20.80 4.38 42.00
CA PRO A 44 -20.37 3.07 41.53
C PRO A 44 -21.42 2.46 40.60
N ARG A 45 -21.02 2.07 39.38
CA ARG A 45 -21.93 1.38 38.44
C ARG A 45 -22.39 0.07 39.07
N LYS A 46 -23.62 0.02 39.59
CA LYS A 46 -24.22 -1.22 40.09
C LYS A 46 -24.38 -2.21 38.94
N LEU A 47 -24.03 -3.48 39.20
CA LEU A 47 -24.23 -4.59 38.28
C LEU A 47 -25.68 -4.67 37.80
N GLY A 48 -25.86 -4.93 36.51
CA GLY A 48 -27.05 -5.59 35.95
C GLY A 48 -28.39 -4.93 36.28
N GLY A 49 -28.70 -3.82 35.60
CA GLY A 49 -30.06 -3.42 35.33
C GLY A 49 -30.15 -3.15 33.84
N GLU A 50 -30.95 -3.93 33.14
CA GLU A 50 -31.42 -3.61 31.78
C GLU A 50 -31.88 -2.14 31.77
N GLY A 51 -31.62 -1.43 30.67
CA GLY A 51 -32.16 -0.08 30.51
C GLY A 51 -33.67 -0.17 30.73
N GLU A 52 -34.16 0.49 31.78
CA GLU A 52 -35.59 0.67 31.97
C GLU A 52 -36.07 1.45 30.73
N GLU A 53 -36.73 0.74 29.84
CA GLU A 53 -37.55 1.31 28.79
C GLU A 53 -38.51 2.28 29.49
N GLU A 54 -38.43 3.57 29.14
CA GLU A 54 -39.44 4.54 29.58
C GLU A 54 -40.81 4.04 29.08
N GLU A 55 -41.62 3.52 30.01
CA GLU A 55 -43.00 3.13 29.75
C GLU A 55 -43.78 4.32 29.19
N ASP A 56 -44.28 4.16 27.96
CA ASP A 56 -45.24 5.03 27.30
C ASP A 56 -46.53 5.16 28.16
N GLU A 57 -46.71 6.29 28.85
CA GLU A 57 -48.04 6.68 29.34
C GLU A 57 -48.82 7.55 28.33
N PRO A 58 -50.16 7.37 28.23
CA PRO A 58 -50.93 7.79 27.08
C PRO A 58 -51.34 9.27 27.12
N LYS A 59 -51.10 9.98 26.01
CA LYS A 59 -51.54 11.38 25.79
C LYS A 59 -53.08 11.53 25.85
N PRO A 60 -53.63 12.52 26.59
CA PRO A 60 -54.99 12.98 26.35
C PRO A 60 -55.02 13.98 25.18
N LYS A 61 -56.00 13.80 24.29
CA LYS A 61 -56.34 14.73 23.21
C LYS A 61 -56.91 16.03 23.81
N VAL A 62 -56.61 17.19 23.20
CA VAL A 62 -57.62 18.15 22.66
C VAL A 62 -57.02 19.53 22.27
N ARG A 63 -57.42 19.96 21.06
CA ARG A 63 -57.61 21.32 20.50
C ARG A 63 -56.44 22.22 20.07
N GLN A 64 -56.41 22.40 18.75
CA GLN A 64 -55.81 23.47 17.96
C GLN A 64 -56.11 24.88 18.50
N LYS A 65 -55.07 25.72 18.59
CA LYS A 65 -55.13 27.17 18.28
C LYS A 65 -53.75 27.73 17.92
N LYS A 66 -53.75 28.57 16.88
CA LYS A 66 -52.63 29.21 16.16
C LYS A 66 -51.65 30.02 17.03
N LYS A 67 -50.34 29.85 16.79
CA LYS A 67 -49.26 30.86 16.94
C LYS A 67 -48.19 30.59 15.87
N ARG A 68 -48.03 31.48 14.89
CA ARG A 68 -46.98 32.52 14.77
C ARG A 68 -45.55 31.97 14.86
N SER A 69 -44.85 32.15 13.74
CA SER A 69 -43.49 31.73 13.39
C SER A 69 -42.43 32.18 14.39
N THR A 70 -41.61 31.24 14.83
CA THR A 70 -40.21 31.45 15.25
C THR A 70 -39.46 30.16 14.89
N LYS A 71 -38.36 30.31 14.13
CA LYS A 71 -37.50 29.21 13.68
C LYS A 71 -36.81 28.60 14.90
N LYS A 72 -36.96 27.29 15.10
CA LYS A 72 -36.04 26.49 15.94
C LYS A 72 -35.08 25.74 15.03
N ILE A 73 -33.80 25.95 15.29
CA ILE A 73 -32.67 25.22 14.74
C ILE A 73 -32.66 23.84 15.41
N LEU A 74 -32.51 22.79 14.59
CA LEU A 74 -32.26 21.42 15.03
C LEU A 74 -30.73 21.18 15.02
N PRO A 75 -30.15 20.51 16.04
CA PRO A 75 -28.78 20.02 15.97
C PRO A 75 -28.69 18.89 14.95
N LEU A 76 -27.83 19.06 13.96
CA LEU A 76 -27.68 18.21 12.78
C LEU A 76 -26.65 17.10 13.07
N MET A 77 -27.06 16.03 13.76
CA MET A 77 -26.38 14.74 13.65
C MET A 77 -26.89 14.06 12.37
N SER A 78 -26.24 14.33 11.25
CA SER A 78 -26.34 13.59 9.98
C SER A 78 -25.31 14.18 9.00
N LEU A 79 -24.04 13.85 9.17
CA LEU A 79 -22.98 14.09 8.17
C LEU A 79 -21.87 13.04 8.28
N GLU A 80 -22.26 11.78 8.52
CA GLU A 80 -21.49 10.62 8.08
C GLU A 80 -22.04 10.21 6.71
N ARG A 81 -21.15 10.00 5.74
CA ARG A 81 -21.39 9.82 4.30
C ARG A 81 -21.40 11.11 3.47
N ILE A 82 -20.23 11.74 3.38
CA ILE A 82 -19.78 12.30 2.09
C ILE A 82 -18.72 11.34 1.55
N GLY A 83 -19.16 10.48 0.63
CA GLY A 83 -18.27 9.66 -0.17
C GLY A 83 -17.41 10.53 -1.09
N LEU A 84 -16.17 10.09 -1.28
CA LEU A 84 -15.21 10.54 -2.29
C LEU A 84 -15.63 10.15 -3.73
N SER A 85 -16.91 10.32 -4.09
CA SER A 85 -17.47 10.00 -5.41
C SER A 85 -17.80 11.24 -6.24
N GLY A 86 -17.00 12.30 -6.10
CA GLY A 86 -17.30 13.64 -6.63
C GLY A 86 -16.22 14.29 -7.49
N LEU A 87 -15.44 13.54 -8.29
CA LEU A 87 -14.64 14.13 -9.37
C LEU A 87 -15.01 13.51 -10.72
N SER A 88 -15.66 14.32 -11.56
CA SER A 88 -16.13 13.96 -12.91
C SER A 88 -14.95 13.78 -13.86
N ILE A 89 -14.61 12.52 -14.17
CA ILE A 89 -13.85 12.18 -15.37
C ILE A 89 -14.87 12.00 -16.50
N LYS A 90 -14.94 12.99 -17.39
CA LYS A 90 -15.68 12.86 -18.65
C LYS A 90 -14.94 11.87 -19.55
N GLN A 91 -15.41 10.63 -19.64
CA GLN A 91 -15.20 9.78 -20.82
C GLN A 91 -16.48 9.03 -21.22
N SER A 92 -16.95 9.40 -22.41
CA SER A 92 -17.77 8.70 -23.41
C SER A 92 -18.47 7.38 -23.04
N LYS A 93 -19.81 7.42 -23.20
CA LYS A 93 -20.76 6.31 -23.26
C LYS A 93 -20.41 5.26 -24.34
N ILE A 94 -20.41 3.99 -23.96
CA ILE A 94 -20.89 2.87 -24.81
C ILE A 94 -21.78 1.99 -23.91
N PRO A 95 -23.00 1.61 -24.34
CA PRO A 95 -24.00 0.98 -23.47
C PRO A 95 -23.86 -0.54 -23.47
N PHE A 96 -23.82 -1.15 -22.28
CA PHE A 96 -24.04 -2.59 -22.13
C PHE A 96 -25.53 -2.86 -21.92
N ASN A 97 -26.13 -3.60 -22.84
CA ASN A 97 -27.48 -4.14 -22.72
C ASN A 97 -27.39 -5.60 -22.20
N PRO A 98 -28.27 -6.05 -21.29
CA PRO A 98 -28.16 -7.36 -20.65
C PRO A 98 -29.05 -8.39 -21.35
N ILE A 99 -28.55 -9.58 -21.70
CA ILE A 99 -29.41 -10.75 -21.99
C ILE A 99 -28.77 -12.04 -21.44
N LYS A 100 -29.54 -12.66 -20.53
CA LYS A 100 -29.48 -14.04 -20.02
C LYS A 100 -29.40 -15.07 -21.16
N LEU A 101 -28.66 -16.17 -20.99
CA LEU A 101 -29.24 -17.53 -21.08
C LEU A 101 -28.25 -18.68 -20.78
N VAL A 102 -28.78 -19.64 -20.01
CA VAL A 102 -28.43 -21.07 -19.85
C VAL A 102 -27.35 -21.45 -18.81
N THR A 103 -27.89 -21.77 -17.65
CA THR A 103 -27.46 -22.79 -16.68
C THR A 103 -27.29 -24.17 -17.31
N ASP A 104 -26.12 -24.82 -17.14
CA ASP A 104 -25.98 -26.21 -16.64
C ASP A 104 -24.49 -26.68 -16.55
N PRO A 105 -24.20 -27.76 -15.78
CA PRO A 105 -23.05 -27.82 -14.88
C PRO A 105 -21.84 -28.60 -15.43
N LEU A 106 -20.68 -27.94 -15.48
CA LEU A 106 -19.39 -28.57 -15.77
C LEU A 106 -18.34 -28.17 -14.71
N LYS A 107 -18.62 -28.49 -13.44
CA LYS A 107 -17.63 -28.55 -12.35
C LYS A 107 -17.33 -30.01 -11.97
N LYS A 108 -16.80 -30.78 -12.91
CA LYS A 108 -16.06 -32.03 -12.62
C LYS A 108 -14.91 -32.13 -13.62
N LEU A 109 -13.80 -31.46 -13.31
CA LEU A 109 -12.40 -31.72 -13.74
C LEU A 109 -11.56 -30.43 -13.70
N THR A 110 -11.45 -29.79 -12.54
CA THR A 110 -10.28 -28.94 -12.24
C THR A 110 -9.31 -29.76 -11.41
N LYS A 111 -8.42 -30.44 -12.15
CA LYS A 111 -7.19 -31.00 -11.62
C LYS A 111 -6.50 -29.89 -10.82
N LYS A 112 -6.21 -30.12 -9.54
CA LYS A 112 -5.43 -29.25 -8.65
C LYS A 112 -4.20 -28.72 -9.42
N GLY A 113 -4.31 -27.53 -9.98
CA GLY A 113 -3.15 -26.72 -10.30
C GLY A 113 -2.60 -26.31 -8.96
N LYS A 114 -1.36 -26.70 -8.66
CA LYS A 114 -0.60 -26.07 -7.59
C LYS A 114 -0.50 -24.59 -7.95
N GLU A 115 -1.43 -23.77 -7.46
CA GLU A 115 -1.09 -22.41 -7.06
C GLU A 115 0.15 -22.56 -6.19
N LEU A 116 1.26 -21.98 -6.64
CA LEU A 116 2.43 -21.85 -5.78
C LEU A 116 1.95 -20.99 -4.61
N GLU A 117 1.80 -21.61 -3.44
CA GLU A 117 1.86 -20.88 -2.18
C GLU A 117 3.14 -20.03 -2.29
N GLU A 118 3.00 -18.70 -2.28
CA GLU A 118 4.16 -17.83 -2.12
C GLU A 118 4.89 -18.36 -0.89
N GLU A 119 6.11 -18.88 -1.08
CA GLU A 119 6.90 -19.37 0.05
C GLU A 119 6.97 -18.24 1.08
N PRO A 120 6.64 -18.54 2.35
CA PRO A 120 6.51 -17.52 3.37
C PRO A 120 7.81 -16.71 3.45
N PRO A 121 7.72 -15.37 3.61
CA PRO A 121 8.91 -14.52 3.71
C PRO A 121 9.83 -15.02 4.82
N GLU A 122 11.14 -14.95 4.60
CA GLU A 122 12.11 -15.35 5.60
C GLU A 122 12.02 -14.41 6.81
N LEU A 123 12.13 -14.93 8.04
CA LEU A 123 11.99 -14.15 9.28
C LEU A 123 13.02 -13.00 9.37
N GLU A 124 14.17 -13.14 8.72
CA GLU A 124 15.23 -12.12 8.66
C GLU A 124 14.92 -10.95 7.71
N GLU A 125 13.97 -11.12 6.78
CA GLU A 125 13.50 -10.06 5.86
C GLU A 125 12.34 -9.24 6.46
N LEU A 126 11.80 -9.68 7.60
CA LEU A 126 10.68 -9.00 8.25
C LEU A 126 11.19 -7.87 9.14
N ASP A 127 10.56 -6.70 8.99
CA ASP A 127 10.77 -5.54 9.85
C ASP A 127 9.42 -5.01 10.35
N TRP A 128 9.45 -3.88 11.07
CA TRP A 128 8.23 -3.25 11.58
C TRP A 128 7.28 -2.80 10.45
N TRP A 129 7.81 -2.39 9.28
CA TRP A 129 6.97 -1.99 8.14
C TRP A 129 6.20 -3.18 7.55
N SER A 130 6.78 -4.39 7.52
CA SER A 130 6.08 -5.60 7.09
C SER A 130 4.85 -5.86 7.95
N LYS A 131 4.98 -5.65 9.27
CA LYS A 131 3.87 -5.72 10.23
C LYS A 131 2.82 -4.63 9.97
N TYR A 132 3.26 -3.39 9.74
CA TYR A 132 2.36 -2.28 9.46
C TYR A 132 1.53 -2.48 8.17
N TYR A 133 2.16 -2.88 7.06
CA TYR A 133 1.46 -3.14 5.80
C TYR A 133 0.57 -4.37 5.85
N ALA A 134 0.98 -5.45 6.53
CA ALA A 134 0.11 -6.60 6.77
C ALA A 134 -1.15 -6.22 7.58
N SER A 135 -1.02 -5.23 8.47
CA SER A 135 -2.14 -4.70 9.26
C SER A 135 -3.07 -3.81 8.42
N LEU A 136 -2.52 -3.05 7.46
CA LEU A 136 -3.31 -2.29 6.48
C LEU A 136 -4.12 -3.21 5.57
N GLU A 137 -3.49 -4.25 5.01
CA GLU A 137 -4.17 -5.23 4.16
C GLU A 137 -5.28 -5.97 4.93
N GLU A 138 -5.03 -6.33 6.20
CA GLU A 138 -6.06 -6.94 7.06
C GLU A 138 -7.23 -6.00 7.33
N MET A 139 -6.97 -4.70 7.54
CA MET A 139 -8.02 -3.69 7.71
C MET A 139 -8.83 -3.50 6.42
N GLU A 140 -8.17 -3.38 5.27
CA GLU A 140 -8.85 -3.21 3.97
C GLU A 140 -9.71 -4.43 3.63
N ARG A 141 -9.20 -5.64 3.87
CA ARG A 141 -9.96 -6.87 3.67
C ARG A 141 -11.19 -6.93 4.57
N ARG A 142 -11.07 -6.57 5.85
CA ARG A 142 -12.23 -6.52 6.77
C ARG A 142 -13.25 -5.49 6.33
N ALA A 143 -12.81 -4.31 5.90
CA ALA A 143 -13.72 -3.29 5.38
C ALA A 143 -14.46 -3.77 4.12
N ALA A 144 -13.78 -4.48 3.21
CA ALA A 144 -14.42 -5.08 2.05
C ALA A 144 -15.41 -6.20 2.43
N GLU A 145 -15.06 -7.06 3.39
CA GLU A 145 -15.96 -8.09 3.93
C GLU A 145 -17.20 -7.46 4.60
N GLU A 146 -17.02 -6.39 5.37
CA GLU A 146 -18.12 -5.61 5.98
C GLU A 146 -19.01 -4.94 4.93
N GLU A 147 -18.43 -4.34 3.88
CA GLU A 147 -19.17 -3.75 2.76
C GLU A 147 -19.96 -4.82 1.98
N GLU A 148 -19.39 -6.01 1.77
CA GLU A 148 -20.09 -7.15 1.15
C GLU A 148 -21.24 -7.67 2.04
N GLU A 149 -21.03 -7.77 3.36
CA GLU A 149 -22.07 -8.14 4.31
C GLU A 149 -23.20 -7.11 4.38
N GLU A 150 -22.88 -5.82 4.38
CA GLU A 150 -23.86 -4.73 4.33
C GLU A 150 -24.65 -4.76 3.02
N ALA A 151 -23.99 -4.96 1.88
CA ALA A 151 -24.65 -5.11 0.59
C ALA A 151 -25.60 -6.31 0.56
N MET A 152 -25.19 -7.46 1.11
CA MET A 152 -26.06 -8.64 1.25
C MET A 152 -27.25 -8.36 2.19
N LYS A 153 -27.05 -7.64 3.31
CA LYS A 153 -28.14 -7.26 4.22
C LYS A 153 -29.14 -6.30 3.56
N GLU A 154 -28.66 -5.34 2.76
CA GLU A 154 -29.52 -4.43 1.98
C GLU A 154 -30.31 -5.17 0.89
N GLU A 155 -29.72 -6.16 0.21
CA GLU A 155 -30.43 -7.03 -0.74
C GLU A 155 -31.49 -7.90 -0.04
N GLN A 156 -31.17 -8.49 1.11
CA GLN A 156 -32.11 -9.28 1.92
C GLN A 156 -33.28 -8.41 2.42
N ALA A 157 -33.01 -7.19 2.88
CA ALA A 157 -34.04 -6.24 3.35
C ALA A 157 -34.97 -5.78 2.21
N ASN A 158 -34.48 -5.70 0.98
CA ASN A 158 -35.30 -5.40 -0.19
C ASN A 158 -36.16 -6.59 -0.66
N MET A 159 -35.79 -7.82 -0.32
CA MET A 159 -36.57 -9.03 -0.62
C MET A 159 -37.67 -9.31 0.44
N ASP A 160 -37.47 -8.90 1.68
CA ASP A 160 -38.40 -9.14 2.80
C ASP A 160 -39.55 -8.11 2.90
N GLY A 161 -39.53 -7.07 2.05
CA GLY A 161 -40.62 -6.09 1.92
C GLY A 161 -41.83 -6.57 1.09
N GLY A 162 -41.81 -7.80 0.58
CA GLY A 162 -42.89 -8.41 -0.20
C GLY A 162 -43.62 -9.50 0.58
N ASN A 163 -44.88 -9.27 0.93
CA ASN A 163 -45.83 -10.20 1.55
C ASN A 163 -45.47 -11.70 1.41
N LEU A 164 -45.07 -12.31 2.53
CA LEU A 164 -44.93 -13.77 2.66
C LEU A 164 -46.30 -14.44 2.54
N SER A 165 -46.55 -15.13 1.42
CA SER A 165 -47.61 -16.14 1.35
C SER A 165 -47.01 -17.52 1.66
N MET A 166 -47.67 -18.23 2.58
CA MET A 166 -47.33 -19.53 3.18
C MET A 166 -47.44 -20.71 2.20
N LEU A 167 -46.84 -20.61 1.01
CA LEU A 167 -46.77 -21.66 -0.01
C LEU A 167 -45.47 -21.48 -0.79
N ASN A 168 -44.35 -21.93 -0.20
CA ASN A 168 -43.10 -22.36 -0.85
C ASN A 168 -42.11 -22.81 0.24
N ILE A 169 -42.58 -23.67 1.16
CA ILE A 169 -41.69 -24.44 2.05
C ILE A 169 -41.61 -25.84 1.44
N GLU A 170 -40.90 -25.98 0.32
CA GLU A 170 -40.43 -27.29 -0.13
C GLU A 170 -39.02 -27.12 -0.73
N GLU A 171 -38.07 -27.70 0.01
CA GLU A 171 -36.76 -28.20 -0.44
C GLU A 171 -35.76 -27.17 -1.01
N ASP A 172 -35.11 -26.45 -0.10
CA ASP A 172 -33.67 -26.18 -0.22
C ASP A 172 -33.04 -26.43 1.16
N GLU A 173 -32.72 -27.70 1.44
CA GLU A 173 -31.76 -28.02 2.48
C GLU A 173 -30.41 -27.46 2.03
N GLU A 174 -30.11 -26.23 2.44
CA GLU A 174 -28.77 -25.67 2.32
C GLU A 174 -27.80 -26.61 3.02
N GLU A 175 -26.97 -27.30 2.24
CA GLU A 175 -25.74 -27.92 2.75
C GLU A 175 -24.94 -26.81 3.44
N ILE A 176 -25.07 -26.74 4.77
CA ILE A 176 -24.12 -26.05 5.65
C ILE A 176 -22.77 -26.67 5.31
N ARG A 177 -22.01 -26.02 4.43
CA ARG A 177 -20.58 -26.26 4.31
C ARG A 177 -20.00 -25.89 5.65
N VAL A 178 -19.85 -26.89 6.51
CA VAL A 178 -18.88 -26.85 7.60
C VAL A 178 -17.54 -26.62 6.90
N VAL A 179 -17.16 -25.36 6.75
CA VAL A 179 -15.77 -24.99 6.55
C VAL A 179 -15.09 -25.63 7.75
N GLU A 180 -14.33 -26.70 7.53
CA GLU A 180 -13.41 -27.21 8.55
C GLU A 180 -12.54 -26.01 8.93
N ILE A 181 -12.88 -25.35 10.03
CA ILE A 181 -12.10 -24.28 10.62
C ILE A 181 -10.81 -24.97 11.00
N LYS A 182 -9.80 -24.89 10.12
CA LYS A 182 -8.44 -25.29 10.45
C LYS A 182 -8.13 -24.62 11.78
N PRO A 183 -7.59 -25.35 12.77
CA PRO A 183 -7.28 -24.76 14.07
C PRO A 183 -6.44 -23.50 13.83
N PRO A 184 -6.74 -22.39 14.51
CA PRO A 184 -6.03 -21.13 14.30
C PRO A 184 -4.54 -21.41 14.47
N ARG A 185 -3.77 -21.13 13.41
CA ARG A 185 -2.31 -21.19 13.43
C ARG A 185 -1.80 -19.78 13.65
N ARG A 186 -0.68 -19.68 14.37
CA ARG A 186 0.06 -18.43 14.53
C ARG A 186 0.29 -17.83 13.13
N LYS A 187 -0.04 -16.55 12.96
CA LYS A 187 0.14 -15.85 11.68
C LYS A 187 1.63 -15.81 11.33
N ASN A 188 1.95 -15.86 10.03
CA ASN A 188 3.33 -15.72 9.54
C ASN A 188 3.91 -14.33 9.87
N ILE A 189 3.07 -13.30 9.82
CA ILE A 189 3.43 -11.92 10.15
C ILE A 189 2.51 -11.46 11.29
N ALA A 190 3.09 -10.94 12.37
CA ALA A 190 2.35 -10.33 13.45
C ALA A 190 1.65 -9.05 12.94
N THR A 191 0.41 -8.82 13.33
CA THR A 191 -0.34 -7.60 12.99
C THR A 191 -0.57 -6.73 14.22
N LEU A 192 -0.82 -5.43 13.99
CA LEU A 192 -1.18 -4.44 15.01
C LEU A 192 -2.56 -3.84 14.69
N LYS A 193 -3.19 -3.19 15.67
CA LYS A 193 -4.50 -2.57 15.47
C LYS A 193 -4.33 -1.17 14.87
N LEU A 194 -5.00 -0.91 13.75
CA LEU A 194 -5.05 0.43 13.16
C LEU A 194 -6.37 1.10 13.58
N PHE A 195 -6.29 2.30 14.17
CA PHE A 195 -7.45 3.09 14.55
C PHE A 195 -7.64 4.24 13.56
N ARG A 196 -8.84 4.36 12.96
CA ARG A 196 -9.16 5.39 11.93
C ARG A 196 -9.41 6.80 12.49
N GLY A 197 -9.09 7.01 13.77
CA GLY A 197 -9.23 8.27 14.47
C GLY A 197 -8.36 8.29 15.72
N ASP A 198 -8.64 9.27 16.57
CA ASP A 198 -7.95 9.48 17.83
C ASP A 198 -8.21 8.31 18.78
N LEU A 199 -7.14 7.77 19.39
CA LEU A 199 -7.25 6.65 20.32
C LEU A 199 -8.18 6.97 21.51
N GLU A 200 -8.19 8.23 21.97
CA GLU A 200 -9.06 8.73 23.02
C GLU A 200 -10.54 8.39 22.75
N SER A 201 -11.01 8.55 21.52
CA SER A 201 -12.41 8.34 21.15
C SER A 201 -12.88 6.90 21.32
N GLU A 202 -11.97 5.94 21.16
CA GLU A 202 -12.25 4.50 21.29
C GLU A 202 -12.33 4.04 22.75
N PHE A 203 -11.69 4.78 23.66
CA PHE A 203 -11.54 4.43 25.08
C PHE A 203 -12.13 5.49 26.01
N SER A 204 -13.29 6.05 25.64
CA SER A 204 -14.03 7.02 26.46
C SER A 204 -13.16 8.20 26.95
N GLN A 205 -12.32 8.73 26.06
CA GLN A 205 -11.39 9.83 26.30
C GLN A 205 -10.35 9.59 27.40
N PHE A 206 -10.12 8.33 27.81
CA PHE A 206 -9.26 7.97 28.94
C PHE A 206 -9.62 8.75 30.22
N GLN A 207 -10.91 9.00 30.42
CA GLN A 207 -11.47 9.65 31.60
C GLN A 207 -12.03 8.64 32.61
N ASP A 208 -11.59 7.38 32.54
CA ASP A 208 -11.98 6.30 33.44
C ASP A 208 -11.49 6.55 34.88
N TRP A 209 -10.32 7.18 35.02
CA TRP A 209 -9.78 7.61 36.31
C TRP A 209 -9.83 9.12 36.50
N LEU A 210 -9.19 9.87 35.58
CA LEU A 210 -9.01 11.32 35.68
C LEU A 210 -9.96 12.03 34.71
N GLN A 211 -11.03 12.62 35.23
CA GLN A 211 -12.00 13.36 34.42
C GLN A 211 -11.56 14.81 34.20
N ILE A 212 -11.96 15.37 33.06
CA ILE A 212 -11.61 16.73 32.64
C ILE A 212 -12.84 17.62 32.77
N PHE A 213 -12.76 18.62 33.64
CA PHE A 213 -13.80 19.62 33.88
C PHE A 213 -13.41 20.97 33.26
N PRO A 214 -14.05 21.40 32.16
CA PRO A 214 -13.78 22.71 31.58
C PRO A 214 -14.22 23.83 32.53
N LEU A 215 -13.34 24.80 32.76
CA LEU A 215 -13.55 25.94 33.64
C LEU A 215 -13.97 27.15 32.81
N TYR A 216 -15.14 27.70 33.11
CA TYR A 216 -15.68 28.86 32.38
C TYR A 216 -15.59 30.15 33.20
N LYS A 217 -15.48 31.28 32.50
CA LYS A 217 -15.49 32.63 33.07
C LYS A 217 -16.91 33.05 33.46
N GLY A 218 -17.10 33.49 34.71
CA GLY A 218 -18.40 33.98 35.20
C GLY A 218 -19.33 32.89 35.75
N ARG A 219 -20.51 33.30 36.25
CA ARG A 219 -21.63 32.37 36.52
C ARG A 219 -22.42 32.23 35.21
N VAL A 220 -22.85 31.00 34.90
CA VAL A 220 -23.74 30.73 33.78
C VAL A 220 -25.09 31.40 34.08
N ASP A 221 -25.30 32.61 33.59
CA ASP A 221 -26.63 33.21 33.52
C ASP A 221 -27.30 32.72 32.23
N ILE A 222 -28.51 32.19 32.37
CA ILE A 222 -29.29 31.50 31.31
C ILE A 222 -29.67 32.47 30.16
N GLU A 223 -29.36 33.76 30.28
CA GLU A 223 -29.72 34.80 29.31
C GLU A 223 -28.59 35.10 28.29
N ASP A 224 -27.36 34.61 28.50
CA ASP A 224 -26.18 34.86 27.64
C ASP A 224 -25.78 33.61 26.81
N GLU A 225 -26.73 33.06 26.05
CA GLU A 225 -26.52 31.93 25.12
C GLU A 225 -25.82 32.34 23.80
N GLU A 226 -25.49 33.62 23.59
CA GLU A 226 -24.90 34.13 22.32
C GLU A 226 -23.36 34.28 22.33
N GLU A 227 -22.66 34.10 23.46
CA GLU A 227 -21.17 34.08 23.48
C GLU A 227 -20.62 32.68 23.19
N ASP A 228 -19.65 32.57 22.27
CA ASP A 228 -19.00 31.31 21.91
C ASP A 228 -18.39 30.65 23.18
N GLU A 229 -18.77 29.40 23.47
CA GLU A 229 -18.29 28.66 24.66
C GLU A 229 -16.76 28.55 24.72
N GLU A 230 -16.09 28.59 23.56
CA GLU A 230 -14.63 28.62 23.43
C GLU A 230 -14.01 29.92 23.99
N GLU A 231 -14.64 31.08 23.83
CA GLU A 231 -14.14 32.34 24.37
C GLU A 231 -14.30 32.44 25.89
N ARG A 232 -15.27 31.70 26.44
CA ARG A 232 -15.53 31.63 27.90
C ARG A 232 -14.63 30.63 28.62
N LEU A 233 -13.95 29.73 27.90
CA LEU A 233 -13.09 28.70 28.47
C LEU A 233 -11.79 29.29 29.03
N MET A 234 -11.64 29.28 30.37
CA MET A 234 -10.47 29.82 31.08
C MET A 234 -9.41 28.77 31.37
N GLY A 235 -9.76 27.49 31.30
CA GLY A 235 -8.86 26.38 31.56
C GLY A 235 -9.58 25.06 31.79
N LYS A 236 -8.85 24.06 32.27
CA LYS A 236 -9.38 22.73 32.59
C LYS A 236 -8.94 22.34 34.00
N TYR A 237 -9.87 21.85 34.80
CA TYR A 237 -9.58 21.18 36.06
C TYR A 237 -9.63 19.68 35.83
N LYS A 238 -8.61 18.95 36.24
CA LYS A 238 -8.59 17.49 36.16
C LYS A 238 -8.72 16.90 37.54
N GLY A 239 -9.66 15.97 37.71
CA GLY A 239 -9.95 15.36 39.00
C GLY A 239 -10.90 14.18 38.88
N SER A 240 -11.19 13.55 40.01
CA SER A 240 -12.13 12.44 40.08
C SER A 240 -13.01 12.58 41.31
N PHE A 241 -14.27 12.15 41.20
CA PHE A 241 -15.23 12.11 42.31
C PHE A 241 -15.87 10.73 42.34
N LEU A 242 -16.10 10.20 43.54
CA LEU A 242 -16.88 9.00 43.74
C LEU A 242 -17.90 9.27 44.85
N VAL A 243 -19.16 8.98 44.58
CA VAL A 243 -20.28 9.13 45.51
C VAL A 243 -20.75 7.74 45.88
N TYR A 244 -20.59 7.34 47.14
CA TYR A 244 -21.01 6.04 47.63
C TYR A 244 -21.83 6.19 48.93
N PRO A 245 -22.80 5.29 49.18
CA PRO A 245 -23.55 5.31 50.42
C PRO A 245 -22.64 4.94 51.58
N ILE A 246 -22.82 5.62 52.72
CA ILE A 246 -22.16 5.28 53.99
C ILE A 246 -23.12 4.35 54.73
N ASP A 247 -22.70 3.12 55.03
CA ASP A 247 -23.51 2.18 55.82
C ASP A 247 -23.51 2.61 57.30
N SER A 248 -24.68 2.54 57.94
CA SER A 248 -24.91 3.00 59.32
C SER A 248 -24.19 2.18 60.40
N GLY A 249 -23.50 1.10 60.03
CA GLY A 249 -22.64 0.30 60.91
C GLY A 249 -21.14 0.63 60.82
N ASP A 250 -20.73 1.43 59.83
CA ASP A 250 -19.33 1.70 59.48
C ASP A 250 -18.91 3.14 59.82
N GLU A 251 -19.55 3.79 60.80
CA GLU A 251 -19.18 5.15 61.26
C GLU A 251 -17.74 5.23 61.81
N GLU A 252 -17.10 4.09 62.12
CA GLU A 252 -15.71 4.02 62.57
C GLU A 252 -14.68 3.88 61.43
N ASP A 253 -15.08 3.46 60.22
CA ASP A 253 -14.16 3.30 59.09
C ASP A 253 -14.10 4.59 58.26
N THR A 254 -13.25 5.52 58.70
CA THR A 254 -12.95 6.78 58.01
C THR A 254 -12.10 6.61 56.74
N SER A 255 -11.82 5.38 56.31
CA SER A 255 -11.06 5.13 55.08
C SER A 255 -11.94 5.41 53.85
N CYS A 256 -11.78 6.60 53.26
CA CYS A 256 -12.41 6.91 51.98
C CYS A 256 -11.99 5.86 50.94
N GLN A 257 -12.95 5.11 50.37
CA GLN A 257 -12.67 4.08 49.35
C GLN A 257 -11.90 4.63 48.13
N ILE A 258 -12.03 5.94 47.85
CA ILE A 258 -11.29 6.66 46.81
C ILE A 258 -9.77 6.64 47.06
N THR A 259 -9.30 6.52 48.31
CA THR A 259 -7.87 6.64 48.65
C THR A 259 -7.02 5.42 48.29
N ASN A 260 -7.65 4.28 48.03
CA ASN A 260 -6.94 3.09 47.56
C ASN A 260 -6.58 3.26 46.07
N GLY A 261 -5.30 3.54 45.80
CA GLY A 261 -4.78 3.66 44.44
C GLY A 261 -4.60 5.09 43.92
N ILE A 262 -4.91 6.13 44.70
CA ILE A 262 -4.63 7.53 44.28
C ILE A 262 -3.12 7.70 44.10
N PRO A 263 -2.64 8.07 42.89
CA PRO A 263 -1.24 8.43 42.68
C PRO A 263 -0.89 9.61 43.58
N LYS A 264 0.29 9.57 44.20
CA LYS A 264 0.78 10.75 44.94
C LYS A 264 0.83 11.93 43.98
N ASN A 265 0.29 13.08 44.37
CA ASN A 265 0.35 14.33 43.59
C ASN A 265 1.77 14.95 43.57
N SER A 266 2.80 14.10 43.67
CA SER A 266 4.20 14.47 43.51
C SER A 266 4.54 14.49 42.02
N PRO A 267 5.32 15.47 41.54
CA PRO A 267 5.72 15.49 40.14
C PRO A 267 6.44 14.20 39.72
N ILE A 268 5.93 13.54 38.68
CA ILE A 268 6.52 12.31 38.11
C ILE A 268 7.15 12.67 36.77
N LYS A 269 8.42 12.29 36.58
CA LYS A 269 9.10 12.43 35.30
C LYS A 269 8.91 11.18 34.47
N VAL A 270 8.46 11.36 33.24
CA VAL A 270 8.13 10.29 32.31
C VAL A 270 8.84 10.55 30.98
N LEU A 271 9.48 9.52 30.44
CA LEU A 271 10.00 9.53 29.08
C LEU A 271 8.85 9.21 28.12
N VAL A 272 8.57 10.15 27.21
CA VAL A 272 7.54 10.03 26.17
C VAL A 272 8.23 9.82 24.84
N ARG A 273 7.94 8.71 24.18
CA ARG A 273 8.41 8.40 22.83
C ARG A 273 7.28 8.56 21.84
N VAL A 274 7.45 9.48 20.91
CA VAL A 274 6.47 9.77 19.87
C VAL A 274 6.99 9.16 18.57
N TYR A 275 6.24 8.21 18.04
CA TYR A 275 6.57 7.53 16.80
C TYR A 275 5.68 8.07 15.68
N ILE A 276 6.29 8.71 14.68
CA ILE A 276 5.58 9.31 13.56
C ILE A 276 5.92 8.54 12.29
N VAL A 277 4.93 7.81 11.78
CA VAL A 277 5.09 6.82 10.71
C VAL A 277 5.03 7.52 9.35
N LYS A 278 3.86 8.06 9.01
CA LYS A 278 3.59 8.73 7.74
C LYS A 278 2.43 9.70 7.90
N ALA A 279 2.27 10.61 6.95
CA ALA A 279 1.00 11.31 6.75
C ALA A 279 0.37 10.87 5.42
N THR A 280 -0.96 11.01 5.33
CA THR A 280 -1.73 10.73 4.13
C THR A 280 -2.65 11.89 3.81
N THR A 281 -2.86 12.13 2.52
CA THR A 281 -3.80 13.13 1.99
C THR A 281 -3.60 14.52 2.60
N LEU A 282 -2.33 14.96 2.72
CA LEU A 282 -2.04 16.32 3.19
C LEU A 282 -2.66 17.37 2.25
N ALA A 283 -3.11 18.48 2.83
CA ALA A 283 -3.65 19.60 2.06
C ALA A 283 -2.54 20.22 1.18
N PRO A 284 -2.77 20.35 -0.14
CA PRO A 284 -1.80 20.99 -1.01
C PRO A 284 -1.69 22.47 -0.64
N THR A 285 -0.47 22.90 -0.35
CA THR A 285 -0.18 24.26 0.13
C THR A 285 0.63 25.05 -0.90
N ASP A 286 1.40 24.34 -1.74
CA ASP A 286 2.19 24.93 -2.81
C ASP A 286 1.41 25.21 -4.10
N PRO A 287 1.86 26.18 -4.92
CA PRO A 287 1.30 26.44 -6.26
C PRO A 287 1.38 25.25 -7.23
N ASN A 288 2.26 24.29 -6.96
CA ASN A 288 2.41 23.05 -7.74
C ASN A 288 1.33 21.99 -7.40
N GLY A 289 0.48 22.24 -6.40
CA GLY A 289 -0.51 21.28 -5.91
C GLY A 289 0.08 20.17 -5.02
N LYS A 290 1.25 20.40 -4.42
CA LYS A 290 1.96 19.52 -3.48
C LYS A 290 2.26 20.26 -2.17
N ALA A 291 3.09 19.66 -1.34
CA ALA A 291 3.65 20.23 -0.13
C ALA A 291 5.04 19.62 0.10
N ASP A 292 5.90 20.33 0.83
CA ASP A 292 7.21 19.95 1.31
C ASP A 292 7.15 19.71 2.85
N PRO A 293 6.44 18.67 3.33
CA PRO A 293 6.11 18.52 4.73
C PRO A 293 7.31 18.22 5.64
N TYR A 294 7.30 18.82 6.82
CA TYR A 294 8.14 18.49 7.97
C TYR A 294 7.34 18.56 9.28
N LEU A 295 7.87 17.92 10.32
CA LEU A 295 7.22 17.79 11.63
C LEU A 295 7.79 18.80 12.63
N VAL A 296 6.91 19.36 13.45
CA VAL A 296 7.24 20.12 14.66
C VAL A 296 6.44 19.51 15.81
N VAL A 297 7.13 18.94 16.79
CA VAL A 297 6.52 18.28 17.95
C VAL A 297 6.88 19.03 19.22
N ARG A 298 5.87 19.34 20.02
CA ARG A 298 5.99 20.14 21.23
C ARG A 298 5.38 19.43 22.43
N ALA A 299 6.12 19.36 23.52
CA ALA A 299 5.64 18.86 24.81
C ALA A 299 6.13 19.82 25.89
N GLY A 300 5.21 20.55 26.52
CA GLY A 300 5.56 21.58 27.50
C GLY A 300 6.46 22.67 26.91
N GLN A 301 7.65 22.86 27.50
CA GLN A 301 8.65 23.83 26.99
C GLN A 301 9.57 23.26 25.91
N GLN A 302 9.54 21.94 25.67
CA GLN A 302 10.39 21.28 24.69
C GLN A 302 9.73 21.32 23.31
N SER A 303 10.54 21.63 22.28
CA SER A 303 10.13 21.62 20.87
C SER A 303 11.23 20.97 20.05
N LEU A 304 10.88 19.92 19.31
CA LEU A 304 11.76 19.26 18.35
C LEU A 304 11.16 19.40 16.95
N ASP A 305 11.97 19.76 15.98
CA ASP A 305 11.56 19.85 14.58
C ASP A 305 12.46 19.03 13.67
N THR A 306 11.91 18.69 12.50
CA THR A 306 12.56 17.89 11.46
C THR A 306 12.78 18.72 10.19
N LYS A 307 12.89 20.05 10.33
CA LYS A 307 12.95 20.97 9.18
C LYS A 307 14.11 20.67 8.23
N ASP A 308 15.26 20.29 8.76
CA ASP A 308 16.45 19.93 7.96
C ASP A 308 16.27 18.64 7.14
N ARG A 309 15.24 17.85 7.44
CA ARG A 309 14.90 16.58 6.78
C ARG A 309 13.48 16.60 6.19
N TYR A 310 13.03 17.75 5.70
CA TYR A 310 11.74 17.86 5.00
C TYR A 310 11.67 16.92 3.80
N ILE A 311 10.46 16.45 3.48
CA ILE A 311 10.22 15.55 2.35
C ILE A 311 9.65 16.36 1.20
N PRO A 312 10.37 16.55 0.08
CA PRO A 312 9.91 17.44 -0.99
C PRO A 312 8.74 16.84 -1.79
N LYS A 313 7.76 17.69 -2.10
CA LYS A 313 6.68 17.55 -3.09
C LYS A 313 5.82 16.29 -2.91
N GLN A 314 5.52 15.96 -1.66
CA GLN A 314 4.79 14.76 -1.30
C GLN A 314 3.58 15.06 -0.41
N LEU A 315 2.40 14.58 -0.82
CA LEU A 315 1.17 14.69 -0.02
C LEU A 315 0.95 13.47 0.89
N ASN A 316 1.70 12.40 0.66
CA ASN A 316 1.71 11.19 1.49
C ASN A 316 3.13 10.89 1.99
N PRO A 317 3.75 11.78 2.79
CA PRO A 317 5.13 11.63 3.21
C PRO A 317 5.29 10.48 4.21
N THR A 318 6.34 9.69 4.04
CA THR A 318 6.76 8.67 5.02
C THR A 318 7.90 9.24 5.85
N PHE A 319 7.65 9.56 7.12
CA PHE A 319 8.64 10.18 8.01
C PHE A 319 9.53 9.11 8.67
N GLY A 320 8.92 8.12 9.34
CA GLY A 320 9.65 7.11 10.11
C GLY A 320 10.56 7.71 11.19
N GLU A 321 10.06 8.73 11.89
CA GLU A 321 10.80 9.50 12.90
C GLU A 321 10.38 9.10 14.31
N VAL A 322 11.37 9.01 15.22
CA VAL A 322 11.15 8.74 16.64
C VAL A 322 11.70 9.93 17.43
N LEU A 323 10.81 10.59 18.18
CA LEU A 323 11.13 11.77 18.97
C LEU A 323 10.92 11.46 20.44
N GLU A 324 11.92 11.74 21.27
CA GLU A 324 11.89 11.48 22.70
C GLU A 324 11.80 12.78 23.48
N PHE A 325 10.87 12.83 24.45
CA PHE A 325 10.65 13.96 25.33
C PHE A 325 10.69 13.48 26.78
N THR A 326 11.24 14.28 27.69
CA THR A 326 11.11 14.03 29.13
C THR A 326 10.09 14.98 29.70
N VAL A 327 8.88 14.50 30.02
CA VAL A 327 7.80 15.33 30.54
C VAL A 327 7.65 15.17 32.06
N SER A 328 7.12 16.19 32.73
CA SER A 328 6.78 16.12 34.16
C SER A 328 5.29 16.33 34.40
N PHE A 329 4.57 15.30 34.82
CA PHE A 329 3.18 15.43 35.25
C PHE A 329 3.09 16.00 36.67
N PRO A 330 2.10 16.85 37.00
CA PRO A 330 0.99 17.32 36.17
C PRO A 330 1.28 18.66 35.43
N VAL A 331 2.55 19.06 35.28
CA VAL A 331 2.92 20.36 34.68
C VAL A 331 2.79 20.36 33.17
N GLU A 332 3.25 19.27 32.53
CA GLU A 332 3.29 19.12 31.07
C GLU A 332 2.32 18.00 30.67
N THR A 333 1.08 18.37 30.37
CA THR A 333 -0.03 17.40 30.17
C THR A 333 -0.35 17.11 28.72
N GLU A 334 0.01 18.00 27.80
CA GLU A 334 -0.39 17.94 26.38
C GLU A 334 0.84 17.84 25.45
N LEU A 335 0.71 16.97 24.44
CA LEU A 335 1.63 16.83 23.32
C LEU A 335 0.95 17.42 22.07
N VAL A 336 1.61 18.35 21.40
CA VAL A 336 1.14 18.96 20.15
C VAL A 336 2.05 18.52 19.01
N ILE A 337 1.47 17.92 17.99
CA ILE A 337 2.16 17.53 16.76
C ILE A 337 1.63 18.40 15.62
N SER A 338 2.52 19.21 15.02
CA SER A 338 2.20 20.08 13.90
C SER A 338 2.93 19.61 12.64
N VAL A 339 2.22 19.57 11.52
CA VAL A 339 2.80 19.35 10.19
C VAL A 339 2.88 20.71 9.48
N MET A 340 4.08 21.02 9.04
CA MET A 340 4.43 22.29 8.42
C MET A 340 4.91 22.06 7.00
N ASP A 341 4.74 23.05 6.14
CA ASP A 341 5.18 23.07 4.75
C ASP A 341 6.46 23.91 4.60
N HIS A 342 7.54 23.31 4.10
CA HIS A 342 8.83 23.98 3.96
C HIS A 342 8.92 24.76 2.65
N ASN A 343 8.86 26.09 2.74
CA ASN A 343 9.00 26.95 1.57
C ASN A 343 10.46 27.41 1.39
N LEU A 344 11.05 27.14 0.21
CA LEU A 344 12.40 27.62 -0.14
C LEU A 344 12.51 29.17 -0.12
N ILE A 345 11.40 29.87 -0.39
CA ILE A 345 11.30 31.33 -0.42
C ILE A 345 10.01 31.74 0.28
N GLY A 346 10.09 32.48 1.38
CA GLY A 346 8.93 32.99 2.12
C GLY A 346 8.78 32.41 3.53
N PHE A 347 7.57 32.44 4.08
CA PHE A 347 7.24 31.83 5.37
C PHE A 347 6.80 30.38 5.17
N ASN A 348 7.22 29.49 6.07
CA ASN A 348 6.77 28.10 6.09
C ASN A 348 5.25 28.06 6.33
N GLY A 349 4.53 27.29 5.51
CA GLY A 349 3.08 27.15 5.63
C GLY A 349 2.72 26.25 6.81
N PHE A 350 1.65 26.57 7.53
CA PHE A 350 1.07 25.66 8.53
C PHE A 350 0.00 24.81 7.83
N ILE A 351 0.17 23.48 7.85
CA ILE A 351 -0.80 22.57 7.24
C ILE A 351 -1.89 22.24 8.27
N GLY A 352 -1.48 21.71 9.43
CA GLY A 352 -2.39 21.41 10.53
C GLY A 352 -1.68 20.81 11.74
N GLU A 353 -2.40 20.69 12.86
CA GLU A 353 -1.93 20.10 14.10
C GLU A 353 -2.89 19.06 14.66
N THR A 354 -2.38 18.18 15.51
CA THR A 354 -3.16 17.28 16.36
C THR A 354 -2.60 17.34 17.78
N ARG A 355 -3.45 17.08 18.78
CA ARG A 355 -3.11 17.17 20.20
C ARG A 355 -3.43 15.86 20.90
N VAL A 356 -2.57 15.48 21.85
CA VAL A 356 -2.68 14.25 22.64
C VAL A 356 -2.55 14.59 24.13
N ASP A 357 -3.51 14.13 24.94
CA ASP A 357 -3.45 14.29 26.40
C ASP A 357 -2.63 13.17 27.03
N LEU A 358 -1.38 13.47 27.35
CA LEU A 358 -0.41 12.51 27.87
C LEU A 358 -0.74 12.08 29.30
N GLU A 359 -1.27 13.00 30.12
CA GLU A 359 -1.55 12.74 31.53
C GLU A 359 -2.72 11.77 31.70
N ASN A 360 -3.80 11.96 30.94
CA ASN A 360 -4.95 11.06 30.95
C ASN A 360 -4.56 9.66 30.47
N ARG A 361 -3.78 9.57 29.38
CA ARG A 361 -3.25 8.29 28.90
C ARG A 361 -2.37 7.58 29.95
N PHE A 362 -1.56 8.33 30.70
CA PHE A 362 -0.65 7.76 31.70
C PHE A 362 -1.40 7.17 32.90
N TYR A 363 -2.44 7.85 33.39
CA TYR A 363 -3.19 7.40 34.56
C TYR A 363 -4.38 6.50 34.27
N SER A 364 -4.75 6.31 33.00
CA SER A 364 -5.86 5.44 32.62
C SER A 364 -5.60 3.97 32.97
N HIS A 365 -6.63 3.28 33.48
CA HIS A 365 -6.59 1.85 33.75
C HIS A 365 -6.55 1.00 32.47
N HIS A 366 -6.79 1.60 31.30
CA HIS A 366 -6.59 0.95 30.01
C HIS A 366 -5.11 0.65 29.69
N ARG A 367 -4.18 1.15 30.51
CA ARG A 367 -2.71 0.95 30.40
C ARG A 367 -2.18 1.37 29.03
N VAL A 368 -2.46 2.62 28.67
CA VAL A 368 -2.13 3.21 27.36
C VAL A 368 -0.63 3.45 27.18
N CYS A 369 0.16 3.39 28.26
CA CYS A 369 1.59 3.67 28.26
C CYS A 369 2.40 2.83 27.24
N CYS A 370 2.05 1.57 27.04
CA CYS A 370 2.64 0.73 26.01
C CYS A 370 1.60 -0.32 25.59
N GLY A 371 1.24 -0.32 24.30
CA GLY A 371 0.23 -1.22 23.76
C GLY A 371 0.65 -2.70 23.78
N LEU A 372 -0.29 -3.59 24.08
CA LEU A 372 -0.04 -5.04 24.16
C LEU A 372 0.12 -5.67 22.78
N ALA A 373 1.31 -6.22 22.49
CA ALA A 373 1.60 -6.89 21.24
C ALA A 373 0.70 -8.12 21.00
N LEU A 374 0.52 -8.51 19.73
CA LEU A 374 -0.23 -9.71 19.34
C LEU A 374 0.44 -10.99 19.87
N TYR A 375 1.77 -11.05 19.76
CA TYR A 375 2.62 -12.14 20.24
C TYR A 375 3.77 -11.57 21.07
N TYR A 376 4.24 -12.36 22.04
CA TYR A 376 5.44 -12.07 22.82
C TYR A 376 6.65 -12.63 22.09
N ASP A 377 7.57 -11.78 21.66
CA ASP A 377 8.84 -12.21 21.06
C ASP A 377 9.97 -11.43 21.75
N THR A 378 11.10 -12.09 22.04
CA THR A 378 12.24 -11.46 22.73
C THR A 378 13.21 -10.78 21.78
N ASP A 379 13.12 -11.09 20.49
CA ASP A 379 14.02 -10.65 19.43
C ASP A 379 13.27 -10.49 18.09
N GLY A 380 13.95 -9.91 17.10
CA GLY A 380 13.40 -9.67 15.76
C GLY A 380 12.47 -8.47 15.66
N TYR A 381 11.64 -8.44 14.61
CA TYR A 381 10.80 -7.29 14.27
C TYR A 381 9.61 -7.05 15.21
N ASN A 382 9.19 -8.09 15.95
CA ASN A 382 8.06 -8.05 16.88
C ASN A 382 8.54 -8.07 18.35
N MET A 383 9.78 -7.66 18.61
CA MET A 383 10.36 -7.62 19.94
C MET A 383 9.47 -6.88 20.95
N TRP A 384 9.30 -7.48 22.13
CA TRP A 384 8.54 -6.93 23.24
C TRP A 384 9.07 -5.55 23.63
N ARG A 385 8.16 -4.57 23.74
CA ARG A 385 8.49 -3.15 23.89
C ARG A 385 8.27 -2.59 25.28
N ASP A 386 7.60 -3.36 26.13
CA ASP A 386 7.27 -2.94 27.47
C ASP A 386 8.46 -3.17 28.41
N THR A 387 8.53 -2.38 29.47
CA THR A 387 9.56 -2.54 30.50
C THR A 387 9.28 -3.77 31.35
N ASP A 388 8.00 -4.03 31.63
CA ASP A 388 7.57 -5.19 32.39
C ASP A 388 7.22 -6.35 31.48
N LYS A 389 7.51 -7.58 31.93
CA LYS A 389 7.09 -8.79 31.22
C LYS A 389 5.58 -9.01 31.35
N PRO A 390 4.93 -9.69 30.38
CA PRO A 390 3.49 -10.00 30.46
C PRO A 390 3.04 -10.61 31.80
N SER A 391 3.79 -11.56 32.35
CA SER A 391 3.50 -12.19 33.65
C SER A 391 3.53 -11.19 34.80
N ALA A 392 4.53 -10.31 34.82
CA ALA A 392 4.68 -9.25 35.82
C ALA A 392 3.54 -8.24 35.73
N ILE A 393 3.12 -7.85 34.51
CA ILE A 393 1.98 -6.95 34.30
C ILE A 393 0.69 -7.59 34.83
N LEU A 394 0.44 -8.86 34.52
CA LEU A 394 -0.75 -9.57 35.01
C LEU A 394 -0.75 -9.68 36.54
N ALA A 395 0.40 -9.99 37.14
CA ALA A 395 0.56 -10.05 38.59
C ALA A 395 0.32 -8.67 39.24
N GLU A 396 0.81 -7.59 38.62
CA GLU A 396 0.62 -6.22 39.10
C GLU A 396 -0.85 -5.79 39.01
N LEU A 397 -1.56 -6.13 37.93
CA LEU A 397 -3.00 -5.91 37.82
C LEU A 397 -3.77 -6.68 38.89
N CYS A 398 -3.38 -7.92 39.17
CA CYS A 398 -3.96 -8.70 40.26
C CYS A 398 -3.72 -8.02 41.62
N ARG A 399 -2.49 -7.57 41.88
CA ARG A 399 -2.11 -6.88 43.11
C ARG A 399 -2.87 -5.57 43.31
N LYS A 400 -2.99 -4.73 42.27
CA LYS A 400 -3.72 -3.45 42.32
C LYS A 400 -5.21 -3.63 42.62
N ASN A 401 -5.81 -4.72 42.12
CA ASN A 401 -7.21 -5.05 42.38
C ASN A 401 -7.41 -5.87 43.67
N GLY A 402 -6.37 -6.09 44.47
CA GLY A 402 -6.47 -6.82 45.74
C GLY A 402 -6.75 -8.32 45.61
N ILE A 403 -6.47 -8.91 44.45
CA ILE A 403 -6.71 -10.34 44.18
C ILE A 403 -5.41 -11.15 44.24
N GLN A 404 -5.53 -12.47 44.43
CA GLN A 404 -4.40 -13.39 44.44
C GLN A 404 -3.69 -13.41 43.07
N SER A 405 -2.38 -13.69 43.09
CA SER A 405 -1.57 -13.85 41.88
C SER A 405 -2.15 -14.93 40.95
N PRO A 406 -1.97 -14.78 39.62
CA PRO A 406 -2.49 -15.73 38.64
C PRO A 406 -1.89 -17.13 38.82
N GLU A 407 -2.72 -18.17 38.64
CA GLU A 407 -2.29 -19.57 38.68
C GLU A 407 -2.10 -20.08 37.24
N TYR A 408 -0.86 -20.37 36.86
CA TYR A 408 -0.50 -20.87 35.54
C TYR A 408 -0.60 -22.40 35.48
N ARG A 409 -1.25 -22.91 34.43
CA ARG A 409 -1.33 -24.33 34.10
C ARG A 409 -0.95 -24.54 32.64
N THR A 410 -0.78 -25.79 32.22
CA THR A 410 -0.21 -26.15 30.90
C THR A 410 -0.96 -25.62 29.68
N SER A 411 -2.25 -25.26 29.79
CA SER A 411 -3.04 -24.71 28.67
C SER A 411 -4.15 -23.76 29.14
N GLU A 412 -4.12 -23.38 30.41
CA GLU A 412 -5.10 -22.50 31.01
C GLU A 412 -4.46 -21.64 32.10
N VAL A 413 -4.95 -20.42 32.27
CA VAL A 413 -4.55 -19.53 33.35
C VAL A 413 -5.78 -19.19 34.16
N LYS A 414 -5.70 -19.39 35.48
CA LYS A 414 -6.79 -19.07 36.39
C LYS A 414 -6.50 -17.75 37.09
N VAL A 415 -7.44 -16.82 36.97
CA VAL A 415 -7.44 -15.54 37.68
C VAL A 415 -8.74 -15.45 38.46
N LEU A 416 -8.65 -15.42 39.79
CA LEU A 416 -9.81 -15.47 40.67
C LEU A 416 -10.73 -16.68 40.34
N ASN A 417 -11.95 -16.43 39.86
CA ASN A 417 -12.94 -17.45 39.47
C ASN A 417 -13.02 -17.68 37.93
N LYS A 418 -12.27 -16.91 37.13
CA LYS A 418 -12.23 -17.05 35.67
C LYS A 418 -11.08 -17.96 35.26
N ILE A 419 -11.35 -18.87 34.33
CA ILE A 419 -10.35 -19.75 33.72
C ILE A 419 -10.22 -19.37 32.25
N PHE A 420 -9.05 -18.88 31.87
CA PHE A 420 -8.73 -18.54 30.49
C PHE A 420 -8.08 -19.73 29.79
N LYS A 421 -8.73 -20.24 28.75
CA LYS A 421 -8.12 -21.23 27.86
C LYS A 421 -7.16 -20.53 26.91
N ILE A 422 -5.91 -21.00 26.84
CA ILE A 422 -4.88 -20.40 25.99
C ILE A 422 -4.96 -21.05 24.60
N PRO A 423 -5.26 -20.28 23.54
CA PRO A 423 -5.34 -20.83 22.20
C PRO A 423 -3.94 -21.19 21.66
N PRO A 424 -3.83 -22.24 20.83
CA PRO A 424 -2.55 -22.78 20.38
C PRO A 424 -1.78 -21.86 19.41
N ASP A 425 -2.44 -20.84 18.85
CA ASP A 425 -1.83 -19.81 18.01
C ASP A 425 -1.05 -18.76 18.81
N ALA A 426 -1.32 -18.62 20.11
CA ALA A 426 -0.64 -17.67 20.99
C ALA A 426 0.79 -18.10 21.36
N VAL A 427 1.12 -19.39 21.18
CA VAL A 427 2.39 -19.99 21.57
C VAL A 427 3.15 -20.45 20.31
N PRO A 428 4.48 -20.24 20.22
CA PRO A 428 5.30 -20.76 19.12
C PRO A 428 5.17 -22.29 18.96
N GLU A 429 5.06 -22.78 17.71
CA GLU A 429 4.94 -24.22 17.43
C GLU A 429 6.11 -25.04 18.00
N GLY A 430 7.31 -24.45 18.09
CA GLY A 430 8.50 -25.09 18.64
C GLY A 430 8.37 -25.47 20.12
N LEU A 431 7.69 -24.64 20.91
CA LEU A 431 7.46 -24.85 22.35
C LEU A 431 6.31 -25.83 22.62
N LEU A 432 5.35 -25.92 21.70
CA LEU A 432 4.22 -26.86 21.77
C LEU A 432 4.63 -28.31 21.48
N LYS A 433 5.65 -28.54 20.64
CA LYS A 433 6.06 -29.89 20.18
C LYS A 433 7.01 -30.64 21.14
N LYS A 434 7.54 -29.99 22.19
CA LYS A 434 8.48 -30.61 23.14
C LYS A 434 7.76 -31.17 24.37
N ASN A 435 7.95 -32.46 24.65
CA ASN A 435 7.37 -33.15 25.81
C ASN A 435 8.11 -32.89 27.14
N GLN A 436 9.38 -32.47 27.09
CA GLN A 436 10.17 -32.02 28.25
C GLN A 436 10.68 -30.62 27.94
N ARG A 437 10.34 -29.66 28.81
CA ARG A 437 10.71 -28.25 28.68
C ARG A 437 11.76 -27.91 29.73
N SER A 438 12.71 -27.07 29.36
CA SER A 438 13.63 -26.45 30.31
C SER A 438 12.87 -25.42 31.17
N PRO A 439 13.41 -25.05 32.36
CA PRO A 439 12.82 -23.99 33.19
C PRO A 439 12.68 -22.64 32.45
N GLU A 440 13.58 -22.35 31.51
CA GLU A 440 13.55 -21.13 30.69
C GLU A 440 12.38 -21.16 29.68
N GLU A 441 12.15 -22.30 29.03
CA GLU A 441 11.02 -22.50 28.11
C GLU A 441 9.66 -22.54 28.83
N GLU A 442 9.64 -22.98 30.09
CA GLU A 442 8.45 -22.93 30.94
C GLU A 442 8.11 -21.48 31.32
N ALA A 443 9.12 -20.68 31.70
CA ALA A 443 8.94 -19.25 31.93
C ALA A 443 8.47 -18.52 30.66
N GLU A 444 9.03 -18.83 29.50
CA GLU A 444 8.58 -18.26 28.21
C GLU A 444 7.11 -18.60 27.92
N MET A 445 6.67 -19.82 28.26
CA MET A 445 5.28 -20.23 28.13
C MET A 445 4.34 -19.43 29.02
N GLU A 446 4.74 -19.15 30.25
CA GLU A 446 3.98 -18.31 31.17
C GLU A 446 3.82 -16.89 30.59
N GLU A 447 4.83 -16.34 29.92
CA GLU A 447 4.73 -15.03 29.28
C GLU A 447 3.71 -15.02 28.13
N HIS A 448 3.74 -16.02 27.25
CA HIS A 448 2.75 -16.16 26.18
C HIS A 448 1.32 -16.32 26.73
N ALA A 449 1.16 -17.12 27.78
CA ALA A 449 -0.13 -17.34 28.43
C ALA A 449 -0.63 -16.06 29.11
N ALA A 450 0.23 -15.35 29.83
CA ALA A 450 -0.09 -14.08 30.48
C ALA A 450 -0.52 -13.02 29.45
N LEU A 451 0.19 -12.89 28.33
CA LEU A 451 -0.18 -11.96 27.27
C LEU A 451 -1.57 -12.26 26.69
N SER A 452 -1.90 -13.54 26.49
CA SER A 452 -3.22 -13.97 26.02
C SER A 452 -4.35 -13.61 27.01
N VAL A 453 -4.06 -13.64 28.31
CA VAL A 453 -5.00 -13.20 29.37
C VAL A 453 -5.13 -11.67 29.36
N LEU A 454 -4.01 -10.94 29.31
CA LEU A 454 -4.00 -9.47 29.30
C LEU A 454 -4.82 -8.89 28.14
N ARG A 455 -4.71 -9.47 26.94
CA ARG A 455 -5.51 -9.05 25.78
C ARG A 455 -7.01 -9.32 25.93
N ARG A 456 -7.38 -10.22 26.83
CA ARG A 456 -8.77 -10.58 27.19
C ARG A 456 -9.17 -10.10 28.58
N TRP A 457 -8.41 -9.16 29.16
CA TRP A 457 -8.64 -8.68 30.51
C TRP A 457 -10.04 -8.07 30.70
N GLY A 458 -10.64 -7.50 29.65
CA GLY A 458 -12.03 -7.01 29.68
C GLY A 458 -13.07 -8.09 30.02
N GLU A 459 -12.79 -9.38 29.76
CA GLU A 459 -13.68 -10.48 30.16
C GLU A 459 -13.73 -10.67 31.69
N MET A 460 -12.76 -10.12 32.43
CA MET A 460 -12.77 -10.15 33.90
C MET A 460 -13.83 -9.22 34.50
N ASN A 461 -14.43 -8.31 33.73
CA ASN A 461 -15.44 -7.38 34.24
C ASN A 461 -16.64 -8.09 34.88
N GLU A 462 -16.94 -9.33 34.44
CA GLU A 462 -17.96 -10.19 35.05
C GLU A 462 -17.65 -10.55 36.52
N PHE A 463 -16.37 -10.60 36.89
CA PHE A 463 -15.90 -11.07 38.19
C PHE A 463 -15.26 -9.95 39.03
N LEU A 464 -14.75 -8.91 38.38
CA LEU A 464 -14.04 -7.79 38.98
C LEU A 464 -14.61 -6.48 38.42
N PRO A 465 -15.48 -5.80 39.18
CA PRO A 465 -15.97 -4.47 38.83
C PRO A 465 -14.78 -3.52 38.64
N GLY A 466 -14.63 -2.96 37.44
CA GLY A 466 -13.51 -2.06 37.08
C GLY A 466 -12.44 -2.72 36.21
N ALA A 467 -12.56 -4.01 35.87
CA ALA A 467 -11.71 -4.61 34.84
C ALA A 467 -12.15 -4.15 33.45
N ILE A 468 -11.35 -3.29 32.83
CA ILE A 468 -11.62 -2.72 31.50
C ILE A 468 -10.67 -3.27 30.44
N PRO A 469 -11.04 -3.26 29.15
CA PRO A 469 -10.17 -3.74 28.07
C PRO A 469 -8.86 -2.96 27.99
N LEU A 470 -7.72 -3.66 27.94
CA LEU A 470 -6.41 -3.01 27.82
C LEU A 470 -6.11 -2.62 26.36
N VAL A 471 -5.33 -1.56 26.17
CA VAL A 471 -4.97 -1.07 24.84
C VAL A 471 -4.04 -2.07 24.12
N PRO A 472 -4.43 -2.60 22.95
CA PRO A 472 -3.52 -3.42 22.15
C PRO A 472 -2.45 -2.54 21.50
N GLU A 473 -1.37 -3.16 21.03
CA GLU A 473 -0.43 -2.51 20.15
C GLU A 473 -1.15 -1.94 18.92
N HIS A 474 -0.86 -0.68 18.63
CA HIS A 474 -1.63 0.07 17.66
C HIS A 474 -0.83 1.14 16.92
N VAL A 475 -1.43 1.64 15.84
CA VAL A 475 -1.13 2.93 15.23
C VAL A 475 -2.45 3.67 15.09
N GLU A 476 -2.50 4.89 15.58
CA GLU A 476 -3.64 5.80 15.49
C GLU A 476 -3.49 6.71 14.28
N ILE A 477 -4.58 6.91 13.55
CA ILE A 477 -4.66 7.73 12.34
C ILE A 477 -5.42 9.01 12.71
N ARG A 478 -4.66 10.01 13.15
CA ARG A 478 -5.21 11.26 13.70
C ARG A 478 -5.45 12.27 12.59
N SER A 479 -6.57 12.97 12.65
CA SER A 479 -6.84 14.08 11.72
C SER A 479 -6.00 15.31 12.07
N LEU A 480 -5.46 15.99 11.05
CA LEU A 480 -4.76 17.25 11.20
C LEU A 480 -5.74 18.41 11.06
N LEU A 481 -5.85 19.23 12.09
CA LEU A 481 -6.79 20.35 12.14
C LEU A 481 -6.05 21.67 11.94
N ASN A 482 -6.72 22.63 11.30
CA ASN A 482 -6.19 23.97 11.12
C ASN A 482 -7.22 24.99 11.64
N GLN A 483 -6.77 25.91 12.49
CA GLN A 483 -7.62 26.94 13.10
C GLN A 483 -8.25 27.86 12.04
N ASP A 484 -7.56 28.09 10.93
CA ASP A 484 -8.07 28.92 9.82
C ASP A 484 -9.18 28.22 9.02
N LYS A 485 -9.32 26.89 9.17
CA LYS A 485 -10.32 26.06 8.49
C LYS A 485 -10.98 25.11 9.49
N PRO A 486 -11.81 25.64 10.41
CA PRO A 486 -12.42 24.83 11.46
C PRO A 486 -13.29 23.72 10.86
N GLY A 487 -13.17 22.51 11.41
CA GLY A 487 -13.99 21.35 11.04
C GLY A 487 -13.58 20.62 9.76
N LEU A 488 -12.54 21.04 9.03
CA LEU A 488 -12.07 20.34 7.83
C LEU A 488 -10.67 19.72 8.04
N PRO A 489 -10.51 18.38 7.96
CA PRO A 489 -9.21 17.74 8.11
C PRO A 489 -8.27 18.15 6.96
N GLN A 490 -7.07 18.63 7.30
CA GLN A 490 -6.01 19.00 6.36
C GLN A 490 -5.04 17.84 6.05
N GLY A 491 -5.44 16.61 6.37
CA GLY A 491 -4.69 15.37 6.20
C GLY A 491 -4.78 14.49 7.43
N PHE A 492 -4.15 13.31 7.35
CA PHE A 492 -4.16 12.31 8.42
C PHE A 492 -2.74 11.90 8.78
N LEU A 493 -2.43 11.86 10.08
CA LEU A 493 -1.13 11.50 10.62
C LEU A 493 -1.20 10.12 11.26
N HIS A 494 -0.35 9.19 10.81
CA HIS A 494 -0.20 7.87 11.41
C HIS A 494 0.88 7.92 12.48
N MET A 495 0.52 7.67 13.73
CA MET A 495 1.45 7.75 14.85
C MET A 495 1.03 6.86 16.02
N TRP A 496 1.90 6.73 17.02
CA TRP A 496 1.53 6.29 18.36
C TRP A 496 2.50 6.88 19.38
N VAL A 497 2.17 6.74 20.67
CA VAL A 497 2.98 7.26 21.77
C VAL A 497 3.20 6.15 22.80
N ASP A 498 4.45 5.92 23.17
CA ASP A 498 4.81 5.07 24.31
C ASP A 498 5.35 5.94 25.46
N MET A 499 5.04 5.57 26.71
CA MET A 499 5.40 6.32 27.91
C MET A 499 6.06 5.41 28.94
N PHE A 500 7.22 5.81 29.43
CA PHE A 500 8.03 5.04 30.37
C PHE A 500 8.34 5.88 31.62
N PRO A 501 7.99 5.42 32.83
CA PRO A 501 8.45 6.06 34.06
C PRO A 501 9.98 6.05 34.13
N ASN A 502 10.60 7.15 34.58
CA ASN A 502 12.07 7.26 34.63
C ASN A 502 12.75 6.37 35.71
N ASP A 503 11.97 5.65 36.52
CA ASP A 503 12.48 4.79 37.60
C ASP A 503 13.19 3.53 37.07
N VAL A 504 12.84 3.10 35.86
CA VAL A 504 13.39 1.91 35.20
C VAL A 504 13.94 2.29 33.83
N PRO A 505 15.09 1.75 33.40
CA PRO A 505 15.61 2.00 32.05
C PRO A 505 14.59 1.60 30.99
N ALA A 506 14.21 2.56 30.14
CA ALA A 506 13.29 2.30 29.05
C ALA A 506 13.91 1.33 28.02
N PRO A 507 13.13 0.39 27.44
CA PRO A 507 13.56 -0.48 26.34
C PRO A 507 14.11 0.31 25.15
N PRO A 508 14.84 -0.29 24.19
CA PRO A 508 15.26 0.42 22.99
C PRO A 508 14.05 0.88 22.15
N PRO A 509 14.14 2.02 21.44
CA PRO A 509 13.06 2.48 20.57
C PRO A 509 12.86 1.54 19.38
N VAL A 510 11.62 1.43 18.92
CA VAL A 510 11.28 0.66 17.71
C VAL A 510 11.92 1.31 16.49
N ASN A 511 12.62 0.53 15.68
CA ASN A 511 13.15 1.03 14.42
C ASN A 511 12.04 1.12 13.37
N ILE A 512 11.52 2.34 13.16
CA ILE A 512 10.56 2.66 12.11
C ILE A 512 11.14 3.47 10.97
N LYS A 513 12.47 3.52 10.85
CA LYS A 513 13.10 4.25 9.75
C LYS A 513 12.58 3.72 8.41
N PRO A 514 12.27 4.58 7.44
CA PRO A 514 11.81 4.13 6.13
C PRO A 514 12.87 3.24 5.50
N ARG A 515 12.42 2.21 4.77
CA ARG A 515 13.34 1.32 4.04
C ARG A 515 14.07 2.13 2.98
N LEU A 516 15.38 1.92 2.90
CA LEU A 516 16.20 2.51 1.86
C LEU A 516 16.19 1.60 0.63
N PRO A 517 16.12 2.16 -0.58
CA PRO A 517 16.20 1.35 -1.78
C PRO A 517 17.58 0.73 -1.93
N GLU A 518 17.60 -0.52 -2.38
CA GLU A 518 18.81 -1.26 -2.73
C GLU A 518 19.12 -1.10 -4.22
N GLN A 519 20.40 -0.95 -4.54
CA GLN A 519 20.84 -0.82 -5.93
C GLN A 519 21.08 -2.18 -6.58
N TYR A 520 20.42 -2.40 -7.70
CA TYR A 520 20.58 -3.59 -8.53
C TYR A 520 21.06 -3.25 -9.94
N GLU A 521 21.81 -4.17 -10.53
CA GLU A 521 22.16 -4.16 -11.94
C GLU A 521 21.47 -5.35 -12.65
N LEU A 522 20.52 -5.04 -13.53
CA LEU A 522 19.88 -6.02 -14.41
C LEU A 522 20.62 -6.08 -15.75
N ARG A 523 21.21 -7.23 -16.01
CA ARG A 523 21.89 -7.57 -17.26
C ARG A 523 20.91 -8.35 -18.12
N VAL A 524 20.58 -7.79 -19.28
CA VAL A 524 19.64 -8.40 -20.24
C VAL A 524 20.39 -8.68 -21.53
N ILE A 525 20.58 -9.95 -21.87
CA ILE A 525 21.21 -10.34 -23.13
C ILE A 525 20.12 -10.77 -24.10
N ILE A 526 20.02 -10.05 -25.22
CA ILE A 526 19.19 -10.41 -26.36
C ILE A 526 20.02 -11.34 -27.25
N TRP A 527 19.65 -12.61 -27.29
CA TRP A 527 20.32 -13.61 -28.10
C TRP A 527 19.76 -13.62 -29.51
N ASN A 528 18.51 -14.08 -29.64
CA ASN A 528 17.85 -14.35 -30.90
C ASN A 528 16.39 -13.89 -30.88
N ALA A 529 15.82 -13.66 -32.05
CA ALA A 529 14.39 -13.49 -32.31
C ALA A 529 13.96 -14.56 -33.32
N ASP A 530 12.75 -15.08 -33.21
CA ASP A 530 12.22 -16.14 -34.08
C ASP A 530 10.72 -15.92 -34.37
N ASP A 531 10.27 -16.40 -35.54
CA ASP A 531 8.90 -16.24 -36.06
C ASP A 531 8.40 -14.77 -36.05
N VAL A 532 9.28 -13.77 -36.15
CA VAL A 532 8.90 -12.35 -36.18
C VAL A 532 8.10 -12.05 -37.45
N PHE A 533 7.01 -11.29 -37.30
CA PHE A 533 6.16 -10.90 -38.43
C PHE A 533 6.96 -10.08 -39.45
N LEU A 534 6.93 -10.50 -40.72
CA LEU A 534 7.59 -9.81 -41.83
C LEU A 534 6.63 -8.78 -42.44
N ASN A 535 6.89 -7.49 -42.22
CA ASN A 535 6.05 -6.40 -42.70
C ASN A 535 6.44 -5.95 -44.11
N ASP A 536 7.74 -5.90 -44.43
CA ASP A 536 8.20 -5.33 -45.69
C ASP A 536 8.30 -6.34 -46.84
N VAL A 537 8.24 -5.82 -48.06
CA VAL A 537 8.56 -6.55 -49.28
C VAL A 537 9.80 -5.93 -49.90
N ASN A 538 10.87 -6.72 -49.99
CA ASN A 538 12.12 -6.26 -50.54
C ASN A 538 11.95 -5.86 -52.02
N ILE A 539 12.22 -4.59 -52.33
CA ILE A 539 11.99 -3.97 -53.65
C ILE A 539 12.77 -4.69 -54.78
N PHE A 540 13.89 -5.34 -54.46
CA PHE A 540 14.78 -5.96 -55.46
C PHE A 540 14.54 -7.47 -55.67
N THR A 541 14.04 -8.18 -54.66
CA THR A 541 13.75 -9.62 -54.73
C THR A 541 12.26 -9.92 -54.84
N GLY A 542 11.40 -9.03 -54.36
CA GLY A 542 9.95 -9.22 -54.26
C GLY A 542 9.54 -10.19 -53.16
N GLU A 543 10.46 -10.54 -52.26
CA GLU A 543 10.23 -11.45 -51.14
C GLU A 543 9.97 -10.65 -49.85
N PRO A 544 9.10 -11.14 -48.95
CA PRO A 544 8.88 -10.49 -47.66
C PRO A 544 10.14 -10.59 -46.79
N SER A 545 10.53 -9.49 -46.16
CA SER A 545 11.70 -9.40 -45.28
C SER A 545 11.49 -8.32 -44.23
N SER A 546 12.17 -8.38 -43.08
CA SER A 546 12.18 -7.29 -42.10
C SER A 546 13.61 -7.00 -41.59
N ASP A 547 13.85 -5.74 -41.24
CA ASP A 547 15.08 -5.20 -40.67
C ASP A 547 14.92 -5.06 -39.14
N ILE A 548 15.08 -6.17 -38.41
CA ILE A 548 14.64 -6.27 -37.01
C ILE A 548 15.66 -5.64 -36.05
N TYR A 549 15.19 -4.85 -35.09
CA TYR A 549 15.96 -4.43 -33.92
C TYR A 549 15.11 -4.39 -32.64
N VAL A 550 15.78 -4.40 -31.48
CA VAL A 550 15.12 -4.50 -30.17
C VAL A 550 15.47 -3.29 -29.31
N LYS A 551 14.47 -2.73 -28.64
CA LYS A 551 14.57 -1.66 -27.63
C LYS A 551 14.17 -2.19 -26.28
N GLY A 552 14.87 -1.80 -25.21
CA GLY A 552 14.59 -2.23 -23.85
C GLY A 552 14.79 -1.13 -22.82
N TRP A 553 13.92 -1.11 -21.80
CA TRP A 553 14.05 -0.24 -20.62
C TRP A 553 13.22 -0.80 -19.46
N ILE A 554 13.49 -0.29 -18.25
CA ILE A 554 12.68 -0.55 -17.05
C ILE A 554 11.67 0.61 -16.93
N LYS A 555 10.38 0.31 -16.68
CA LYS A 555 9.36 1.34 -16.45
C LYS A 555 9.79 2.30 -15.33
N GLY A 556 9.64 3.60 -15.55
CA GLY A 556 10.13 4.67 -14.68
C GLY A 556 11.50 5.22 -15.09
N LEU A 557 12.32 4.41 -15.77
CA LEU A 557 13.61 4.78 -16.32
C LEU A 557 13.56 4.91 -17.85
N GLU A 558 12.48 5.50 -18.40
CA GLU A 558 12.35 5.66 -19.86
C GLU A 558 13.44 6.54 -20.49
N GLY A 559 14.15 7.35 -19.69
CA GLY A 559 15.31 8.13 -20.13
C GLY A 559 16.54 7.27 -20.44
N GLU A 560 16.61 6.04 -19.89
CA GLU A 560 17.74 5.12 -20.05
C GLU A 560 17.47 3.99 -21.05
N LYS A 561 16.67 4.27 -22.08
CA LYS A 561 16.37 3.31 -23.15
C LYS A 561 17.63 2.84 -23.86
N GLN A 562 17.74 1.53 -24.03
CA GLN A 562 18.84 0.90 -24.76
C GLN A 562 18.30 0.16 -25.98
N GLU A 563 19.08 0.16 -27.06
CA GLU A 563 18.71 -0.49 -28.32
C GLU A 563 19.83 -1.39 -28.84
N THR A 564 19.45 -2.44 -29.56
CA THR A 564 20.40 -3.33 -30.25
C THR A 564 20.85 -2.74 -31.58
N ASP A 565 21.86 -3.36 -32.20
CA ASP A 565 22.07 -3.15 -33.63
C ASP A 565 20.96 -3.82 -34.47
N VAL A 566 20.88 -3.42 -35.74
CA VAL A 566 19.83 -3.89 -36.67
C VAL A 566 20.27 -5.20 -37.34
N HIS A 567 19.38 -6.18 -37.39
CA HIS A 567 19.51 -7.37 -38.22
C HIS A 567 18.83 -7.13 -39.57
N PHE A 568 19.63 -6.82 -40.59
CA PHE A 568 19.10 -6.50 -41.91
C PHE A 568 18.64 -7.75 -42.69
N ASN A 569 17.54 -7.59 -43.43
CA ASN A 569 17.04 -8.52 -44.44
C ASN A 569 16.77 -9.93 -43.89
N SER A 570 16.04 -10.01 -42.77
CA SER A 570 15.55 -11.28 -42.25
C SER A 570 14.45 -11.82 -43.15
N LEU A 571 14.70 -12.94 -43.83
CA LEU A 571 13.75 -13.59 -44.76
C LEU A 571 12.85 -14.60 -44.05
N THR A 572 13.25 -15.06 -42.87
CA THR A 572 12.56 -16.12 -42.10
C THR A 572 11.86 -15.57 -40.85
N GLY A 573 12.07 -14.31 -40.50
CA GLY A 573 11.64 -13.73 -39.22
C GLY A 573 12.61 -14.05 -38.07
N GLU A 574 13.79 -14.58 -38.39
CA GLU A 574 14.87 -14.86 -37.43
C GLU A 574 15.80 -13.64 -37.32
N GLY A 575 16.20 -13.26 -36.10
CA GLY A 575 17.14 -12.17 -35.86
C GLY A 575 18.19 -12.54 -34.82
N ASN A 576 19.48 -12.41 -35.15
CA ASN A 576 20.59 -12.77 -34.24
C ASN A 576 21.32 -11.52 -33.77
N PHE A 577 21.41 -11.30 -32.45
CA PHE A 577 21.92 -10.06 -31.86
C PHE A 577 23.16 -10.26 -30.98
N ASN A 578 23.15 -11.21 -30.06
CA ASN A 578 24.16 -11.35 -29.00
C ASN A 578 24.49 -9.98 -28.39
N TRP A 579 23.51 -9.33 -27.78
CA TRP A 579 23.62 -7.94 -27.33
C TRP A 579 23.22 -7.78 -25.88
N ARG A 580 24.10 -7.20 -25.06
CA ARG A 580 23.88 -6.98 -23.62
C ARG A 580 23.37 -5.57 -23.33
N PHE A 581 22.18 -5.47 -22.74
CA PHE A 581 21.72 -4.28 -22.02
C PHE A 581 22.12 -4.37 -20.54
N VAL A 582 22.46 -3.23 -19.96
CA VAL A 582 22.85 -3.13 -18.54
C VAL A 582 22.08 -1.97 -17.93
N PHE A 583 21.10 -2.29 -17.08
CA PHE A 583 20.26 -1.31 -16.38
C PHE A 583 20.64 -1.28 -14.90
N ARG A 584 20.88 -0.09 -14.35
CA ARG A 584 21.06 0.09 -12.91
C ARG A 584 19.84 0.81 -12.37
N PHE A 585 19.30 0.32 -11.26
CA PHE A 585 18.08 0.90 -10.68
C PHE A 585 18.03 0.66 -9.17
N ASP A 586 17.36 1.58 -8.49
CA ASP A 586 17.05 1.54 -7.07
C ASP A 586 15.76 0.74 -6.87
N TYR A 587 15.75 -0.27 -6.00
CA TYR A 587 14.62 -1.19 -5.79
C TYR A 587 14.31 -1.38 -4.32
N LEU A 588 13.02 -1.43 -3.98
CA LEU A 588 12.52 -1.77 -2.64
C LEU A 588 12.02 -3.24 -2.66
N PRO A 589 12.76 -4.21 -2.09
CA PRO A 589 12.43 -5.63 -2.19
C PRO A 589 11.04 -6.01 -1.70
N THR A 590 10.60 -5.43 -0.59
CA THR A 590 9.31 -5.76 0.02
C THR A 590 8.12 -5.07 -0.68
N GLU A 591 8.26 -3.80 -1.06
CA GLU A 591 7.21 -3.06 -1.81
C GLU A 591 7.14 -3.53 -3.27
N LYS A 592 8.20 -4.18 -3.76
CA LYS A 592 8.36 -4.68 -5.13
C LYS A 592 8.38 -3.57 -6.20
N GLU A 593 8.81 -2.38 -5.80
CA GLU A 593 8.83 -1.16 -6.62
C GLU A 593 10.25 -0.64 -6.89
N VAL A 594 10.43 -0.03 -8.06
CA VAL A 594 11.62 0.73 -8.45
C VAL A 594 11.42 2.18 -8.03
N VAL A 595 12.44 2.73 -7.40
CA VAL A 595 12.50 4.14 -7.01
C VAL A 595 13.35 4.88 -8.05
N TYR A 596 12.88 6.04 -8.51
CA TYR A 596 13.67 6.88 -9.39
C TYR A 596 13.40 8.36 -9.13
N LYS A 597 14.43 9.18 -9.34
CA LYS A 597 14.34 10.62 -9.16
C LYS A 597 14.19 11.30 -10.51
N LYS A 598 13.19 12.18 -10.64
CA LYS A 598 12.93 12.91 -11.88
C LYS A 598 12.51 14.35 -11.58
N LYS A 599 13.02 15.29 -12.38
CA LYS A 599 12.52 16.67 -12.39
C LYS A 599 11.19 16.70 -13.14
N GLU A 600 10.12 17.14 -12.47
CA GLU A 600 8.79 17.26 -13.08
C GLU A 600 8.77 18.27 -14.24
N SER A 601 9.61 19.31 -14.16
CA SER A 601 9.74 20.34 -15.20
C SER A 601 11.19 20.78 -15.33
N PHE A 602 11.58 21.26 -16.51
CA PHE A 602 12.92 21.79 -16.79
C PHE A 602 13.32 22.95 -15.86
N PHE A 603 12.33 23.64 -15.27
CA PHE A 603 12.54 24.74 -14.33
C PHE A 603 12.50 24.31 -12.85
N SER A 604 12.23 23.04 -12.57
CA SER A 604 12.26 22.52 -11.20
C SER A 604 13.71 22.43 -10.69
N LEU A 605 14.00 23.14 -9.61
CA LEU A 605 15.31 23.09 -8.96
C LEU A 605 15.57 21.71 -8.34
N GLU A 606 14.55 21.12 -7.72
CA GLU A 606 14.65 19.84 -7.01
C GLU A 606 14.06 18.67 -7.81
N GLU A 607 14.64 17.49 -7.59
CA GLU A 607 14.21 16.21 -8.16
C GLU A 607 13.18 15.54 -7.23
N SER A 608 12.05 15.10 -7.79
CA SER A 608 11.03 14.38 -7.03
C SER A 608 11.29 12.88 -7.10
N GLU A 609 11.04 12.17 -6.00
CA GLU A 609 11.08 10.71 -5.93
C GLU A 609 9.76 10.13 -6.46
N PHE A 610 9.86 9.19 -7.40
CA PHE A 610 8.74 8.43 -7.95
C PHE A 610 8.95 6.95 -7.73
N ARG A 611 7.85 6.23 -7.52
CA ARG A 611 7.82 4.77 -7.34
C ARG A 611 6.96 4.14 -8.42
N GLN A 612 7.44 3.06 -9.01
CA GLN A 612 6.72 2.29 -10.02
C GLN A 612 7.04 0.80 -9.91
N PRO A 613 6.13 -0.10 -10.30
CA PRO A 613 6.41 -1.54 -10.30
C PRO A 613 7.60 -1.87 -11.21
N ALA A 614 8.45 -2.79 -10.76
CA ALA A 614 9.64 -3.21 -11.50
C ALA A 614 9.29 -4.03 -12.76
N VAL A 615 9.07 -3.34 -13.88
CA VAL A 615 8.68 -3.96 -15.16
C VAL A 615 9.74 -3.68 -16.22
N LEU A 616 10.35 -4.74 -16.75
CA LEU A 616 11.20 -4.68 -17.94
C LEU A 616 10.33 -4.73 -19.19
N THR A 617 10.37 -3.67 -19.99
CA THR A 617 9.71 -3.59 -21.28
C THR A 617 10.72 -3.83 -22.39
N LEU A 618 10.45 -4.81 -23.24
CA LEU A 618 11.22 -5.09 -24.46
C LEU A 618 10.30 -4.90 -25.66
N GLN A 619 10.72 -4.09 -26.63
CA GLN A 619 9.98 -3.83 -27.86
C GLN A 619 10.81 -4.23 -29.08
N VAL A 620 10.16 -4.84 -30.04
CA VAL A 620 10.76 -5.23 -31.32
C VAL A 620 10.15 -4.38 -32.42
N TRP A 621 11.03 -3.86 -33.27
CA TRP A 621 10.71 -2.89 -34.30
C TRP A 621 11.32 -3.32 -35.64
N ASP A 622 10.64 -2.92 -36.72
CA ASP A 622 11.19 -2.96 -38.08
C ASP A 622 11.90 -1.64 -38.37
N TYR A 623 13.13 -1.70 -38.85
CA TYR A 623 13.92 -0.52 -39.17
C TYR A 623 13.69 -0.11 -40.62
N ASP A 624 12.92 0.96 -40.78
CA ASP A 624 12.66 1.55 -42.09
C ASP A 624 13.70 2.61 -42.43
N ARG A 625 14.23 2.51 -43.65
CA ARG A 625 15.25 3.46 -44.13
C ARG A 625 14.67 4.79 -44.60
N ILE A 626 13.41 4.81 -45.02
CA ILE A 626 12.75 5.95 -45.69
C ILE A 626 11.46 6.36 -44.95
N ALA A 627 10.77 5.39 -44.35
CA ALA A 627 9.56 5.61 -43.56
C ALA A 627 9.86 5.65 -42.04
N ALA A 628 8.83 5.91 -41.23
CA ALA A 628 8.94 5.73 -39.79
C ALA A 628 9.00 4.23 -39.48
N ASN A 629 9.86 3.84 -38.53
CA ASN A 629 10.03 2.44 -38.11
C ASN A 629 8.71 1.84 -37.63
N ASP A 630 8.37 0.64 -38.11
CA ASP A 630 7.17 -0.08 -37.72
C ASP A 630 7.31 -0.79 -36.36
N PHE A 631 6.30 -0.67 -35.52
CA PHE A 631 6.22 -1.41 -34.26
C PHE A 631 5.71 -2.84 -34.50
N LEU A 632 6.54 -3.84 -34.21
CA LEU A 632 6.19 -5.24 -34.44
C LEU A 632 5.53 -5.86 -33.21
N GLY A 633 6.05 -5.60 -32.00
CA GLY A 633 5.45 -6.10 -30.77
C GLY A 633 6.25 -5.76 -29.51
N SER A 634 5.64 -6.01 -28.36
CA SER A 634 6.21 -5.76 -27.03
C SER A 634 6.09 -6.97 -26.12
N ILE A 635 6.97 -7.02 -25.13
CA ILE A 635 6.93 -7.91 -23.97
C ILE A 635 7.08 -7.04 -22.74
N GLU A 636 6.20 -7.23 -21.76
CA GLU A 636 6.32 -6.63 -20.44
C GLU A 636 6.57 -7.74 -19.41
N LEU A 637 7.72 -7.69 -18.75
CA LEU A 637 8.12 -8.67 -17.74
C LEU A 637 8.17 -8.00 -16.38
N HIS A 638 7.20 -8.32 -15.52
CA HIS A 638 7.23 -7.94 -14.11
C HIS A 638 8.35 -8.72 -13.42
N LEU A 639 9.42 -8.04 -13.02
CA LEU A 639 10.64 -8.70 -12.50
C LEU A 639 10.36 -9.53 -11.24
N ASN A 640 9.44 -9.08 -10.39
CA ASN A 640 9.04 -9.83 -9.21
C ASN A 640 8.13 -11.04 -9.51
N ASP A 641 7.39 -11.00 -10.60
CA ASP A 641 6.41 -12.03 -10.92
C ASP A 641 6.31 -12.22 -12.44
N MET A 642 7.29 -12.91 -13.02
CA MET A 642 7.36 -13.13 -14.46
C MET A 642 7.05 -14.58 -14.84
N VAL A 643 6.44 -14.75 -16.02
CA VAL A 643 6.18 -16.08 -16.58
C VAL A 643 7.50 -16.77 -16.91
N ARG A 644 7.63 -18.04 -16.51
CA ARG A 644 8.83 -18.84 -16.79
C ARG A 644 9.07 -18.97 -18.30
N ALA A 645 10.31 -18.70 -18.70
CA ALA A 645 10.75 -18.78 -20.09
C ALA A 645 10.57 -20.18 -20.69
N ALA A 646 10.21 -20.26 -21.97
CA ALA A 646 10.22 -21.53 -22.69
C ALA A 646 11.66 -21.93 -23.04
N LYS A 647 12.01 -23.22 -22.89
CA LYS A 647 13.37 -23.72 -23.20
C LYS A 647 13.73 -23.70 -24.69
N SER A 648 12.73 -23.62 -25.58
CA SER A 648 12.92 -23.57 -27.03
C SER A 648 11.81 -22.76 -27.69
N SER A 649 12.10 -22.15 -28.84
CA SER A 649 11.11 -21.36 -29.61
C SER A 649 9.83 -22.15 -29.92
N SER A 650 9.93 -23.45 -30.24
CA SER A 650 8.75 -24.27 -30.57
C SER A 650 7.79 -24.47 -29.40
N LYS A 651 8.27 -24.35 -28.15
CA LYS A 651 7.45 -24.46 -26.93
C LYS A 651 6.92 -23.11 -26.44
N CYS A 652 7.39 -22.01 -27.02
CA CYS A 652 6.92 -20.66 -26.72
C CYS A 652 5.57 -20.43 -27.41
N THR A 653 4.52 -20.23 -26.62
CA THR A 653 3.15 -20.07 -27.13
C THR A 653 2.51 -18.80 -26.58
N ILE A 654 1.51 -18.27 -27.29
CA ILE A 654 0.78 -17.06 -26.89
C ILE A 654 0.08 -17.20 -25.54
N LYS A 655 -0.20 -18.44 -25.09
CA LYS A 655 -0.78 -18.72 -23.78
C LYS A 655 0.08 -18.19 -22.63
N MET A 656 1.39 -18.06 -22.85
CA MET A 656 2.33 -17.49 -21.88
C MET A 656 2.22 -15.97 -21.74
N ALA A 657 1.60 -15.28 -22.72
CA ALA A 657 1.35 -13.84 -22.66
C ALA A 657 0.03 -13.48 -21.97
N LYS A 658 -0.82 -14.48 -21.66
CA LYS A 658 -2.07 -14.23 -20.95
C LYS A 658 -1.80 -13.78 -19.52
N ASP A 659 -2.66 -12.90 -19.03
CA ASP A 659 -2.66 -12.48 -17.64
C ASP A 659 -2.76 -13.70 -16.71
N ARG A 660 -1.87 -13.74 -15.70
CA ARG A 660 -1.73 -14.84 -14.72
C ARG A 660 -1.31 -16.20 -15.31
N ALA A 661 -0.68 -16.26 -16.48
CA ALA A 661 -0.11 -17.50 -17.01
C ALA A 661 0.91 -18.13 -16.03
N SER A 662 0.80 -19.43 -15.77
CA SER A 662 1.67 -20.19 -14.85
C SER A 662 2.59 -21.17 -15.61
N PRO A 663 3.77 -21.51 -15.06
CA PRO A 663 4.33 -21.12 -13.77
C PRO A 663 5.03 -19.75 -13.81
N ARG A 664 4.89 -18.98 -12.73
CA ARG A 664 5.53 -17.67 -12.56
C ARG A 664 6.67 -17.77 -11.54
N PHE A 665 7.60 -16.83 -11.58
CA PHE A 665 8.73 -16.78 -10.67
C PHE A 665 9.30 -15.35 -10.56
N SER A 666 10.01 -15.07 -9.48
CA SER A 666 10.72 -13.80 -9.26
C SER A 666 12.18 -13.90 -9.72
N ILE A 667 12.65 -12.93 -10.52
CA ILE A 667 14.06 -12.85 -10.91
C ILE A 667 14.97 -12.50 -9.72
N PHE A 668 14.42 -11.81 -8.70
CA PHE A 668 15.15 -11.46 -7.48
C PHE A 668 15.57 -12.71 -6.69
N ARG A 669 14.70 -13.74 -6.65
CA ARG A 669 15.02 -15.04 -6.05
C ARG A 669 15.87 -15.92 -6.97
N ALA A 670 15.53 -16.00 -8.25
CA ALA A 670 16.21 -16.89 -9.19
C ALA A 670 17.61 -16.40 -9.62
N LYS A 671 17.88 -15.09 -9.52
CA LYS A 671 19.09 -14.36 -9.95
C LYS A 671 19.41 -14.43 -11.44
N LYS A 672 19.11 -15.54 -12.12
CA LYS A 672 19.40 -15.75 -13.55
C LYS A 672 18.31 -16.58 -14.23
N MET A 673 17.88 -16.16 -15.42
CA MET A 673 17.03 -16.97 -16.29
C MET A 673 17.36 -16.76 -17.76
N LYS A 674 17.33 -17.83 -18.55
CA LYS A 674 17.42 -17.79 -20.02
C LYS A 674 16.27 -18.55 -20.65
N GLY A 675 15.67 -17.99 -21.70
CA GLY A 675 14.74 -18.71 -22.56
C GLY A 675 13.94 -17.79 -23.48
N TRP A 676 12.80 -18.30 -23.94
CA TRP A 676 11.97 -17.66 -24.96
C TRP A 676 10.67 -17.09 -24.38
N TRP A 677 10.32 -15.86 -24.77
CA TRP A 677 9.06 -15.20 -24.47
C TRP A 677 8.32 -14.78 -25.74
N PRO A 678 6.97 -14.85 -25.76
CA PRO A 678 6.16 -14.45 -26.91
C PRO A 678 6.04 -12.93 -27.01
N LEU A 679 6.23 -12.36 -28.20
CA LEU A 679 5.98 -10.95 -28.52
C LEU A 679 4.50 -10.76 -28.83
N THR A 680 3.86 -9.76 -28.22
CA THR A 680 2.45 -9.46 -28.47
C THR A 680 2.24 -8.02 -28.92
N ARG A 681 1.21 -7.80 -29.73
CA ARG A 681 0.75 -6.47 -30.16
C ARG A 681 -0.77 -6.41 -30.05
N PRO A 682 -1.36 -5.33 -29.50
CA PRO A 682 -2.81 -5.13 -29.56
C PRO A 682 -3.26 -5.02 -31.02
N LYS A 683 -4.33 -5.71 -31.36
CA LYS A 683 -4.90 -5.71 -32.71
C LYS A 683 -5.48 -4.33 -33.04
N THR A 684 -5.00 -3.71 -34.11
CA THR A 684 -5.44 -2.36 -34.53
C THR A 684 -6.55 -2.43 -35.58
N ALA A 685 -7.25 -1.32 -35.82
CA ALA A 685 -8.29 -1.21 -36.85
C ALA A 685 -7.81 -1.68 -38.24
N GLU A 686 -6.57 -1.37 -38.59
CA GLU A 686 -5.94 -1.77 -39.86
C GLU A 686 -5.79 -3.29 -40.01
N ASP A 687 -5.58 -4.01 -38.90
CA ASP A 687 -5.49 -5.47 -38.91
C ASP A 687 -6.86 -6.11 -39.19
N PHE A 688 -7.94 -5.53 -38.65
CA PHE A 688 -9.31 -5.96 -38.96
C PHE A 688 -9.62 -5.76 -40.44
N GLU A 689 -9.30 -4.60 -41.01
CA GLU A 689 -9.48 -4.36 -42.44
C GLU A 689 -8.63 -5.30 -43.31
N ARG A 690 -7.40 -5.61 -42.88
CA ARG A 690 -6.53 -6.52 -43.60
C ARG A 690 -7.08 -7.95 -43.62
N GLU A 691 -7.58 -8.44 -42.48
CA GLU A 691 -8.25 -9.74 -42.40
C GLU A 691 -9.48 -9.79 -43.30
N GLU A 692 -10.34 -8.77 -43.30
CA GLU A 692 -11.51 -8.70 -44.19
C GLU A 692 -11.10 -8.70 -45.67
N ARG A 693 -10.06 -7.95 -46.04
CA ARG A 693 -9.51 -7.94 -47.41
C ARG A 693 -8.93 -9.29 -47.81
N GLU A 694 -8.28 -10.00 -46.89
CA GLU A 694 -7.73 -11.33 -47.13
C GLU A 694 -8.82 -12.41 -47.23
N GLU A 695 -9.86 -12.34 -46.41
CA GLU A 695 -11.04 -13.20 -46.52
C GLU A 695 -11.79 -12.97 -47.83
N ALA A 696 -11.94 -11.71 -48.26
CA ALA A 696 -12.51 -11.36 -49.56
C ALA A 696 -11.67 -11.92 -50.72
N LYS A 697 -10.33 -11.87 -50.61
CA LYS A 697 -9.41 -12.49 -51.60
C LYS A 697 -9.47 -14.01 -51.60
N LYS A 698 -9.66 -14.67 -50.44
CA LYS A 698 -9.80 -16.13 -50.31
C LYS A 698 -11.08 -16.65 -51.00
N LYS A 699 -12.14 -15.84 -51.08
CA LYS A 699 -13.38 -16.17 -51.83
C LYS A 699 -13.20 -16.17 -53.36
N GLY A 700 -12.08 -15.67 -53.90
CA GLY A 700 -11.91 -15.46 -55.35
C GLY A 700 -10.79 -16.22 -56.09
N LYS A 701 -9.86 -16.93 -55.44
CA LYS A 701 -8.73 -17.61 -56.15
C LYS A 701 -8.31 -18.96 -55.56
N LYS A 702 -8.02 -19.94 -56.44
CA LYS A 702 -7.39 -21.24 -56.12
C LYS A 702 -6.00 -21.04 -55.49
N LYS A 703 -5.76 -21.76 -54.37
CA LYS A 703 -4.56 -21.83 -53.51
C LYS A 703 -3.23 -21.54 -54.23
N LYS A 704 -2.55 -20.45 -53.84
CA LYS A 704 -1.08 -20.29 -53.94
C LYS A 704 -0.42 -20.73 -52.63
N LYS A 705 0.88 -21.07 -52.73
CA LYS A 705 1.77 -21.70 -51.72
C LYS A 705 1.42 -21.34 -50.26
N LYS A 706 1.24 -22.37 -49.43
CA LYS A 706 0.87 -22.28 -48.00
C LYS A 706 1.99 -21.60 -47.18
N ASP A 707 1.69 -20.46 -46.58
CA ASP A 707 2.45 -19.94 -45.43
C ASP A 707 2.25 -20.84 -44.20
N LYS A 708 3.31 -21.11 -43.44
CA LYS A 708 3.28 -21.91 -42.20
C LYS A 708 2.20 -21.44 -41.22
N ARG A 709 1.94 -20.14 -41.16
CA ARG A 709 1.02 -19.47 -40.22
C ARG A 709 -0.46 -19.73 -40.52
N ASN A 710 -0.85 -19.94 -41.78
CA ASN A 710 -2.22 -20.30 -42.18
C ASN A 710 -2.62 -21.75 -41.78
N ASN A 711 -1.66 -22.54 -41.23
CA ASN A 711 -1.86 -23.91 -40.79
C ASN A 711 -1.94 -24.02 -39.25
N MET A 712 -1.78 -22.91 -38.51
CA MET A 712 -1.93 -22.82 -37.05
C MET A 712 -3.39 -22.56 -36.65
N LYS A 713 -3.80 -23.02 -35.47
CA LYS A 713 -5.14 -22.76 -34.93
C LYS A 713 -5.25 -21.30 -34.49
N GLN A 714 -6.42 -20.69 -34.62
CA GLN A 714 -6.66 -19.28 -34.24
C GLN A 714 -6.29 -19.00 -32.76
N GLU A 715 -6.48 -19.99 -31.88
CA GLU A 715 -6.10 -19.96 -30.46
C GLU A 715 -4.57 -19.89 -30.20
N GLU A 716 -3.73 -20.15 -31.19
CA GLU A 716 -2.27 -20.07 -31.09
C GLU A 716 -1.73 -18.71 -31.58
N ILE A 717 -2.58 -17.92 -32.26
CA ILE A 717 -2.20 -16.67 -32.94
C ILE A 717 -2.75 -15.45 -32.21
N GLN A 718 -3.89 -15.56 -31.53
CA GLN A 718 -4.50 -14.46 -30.80
C GLN A 718 -5.09 -14.89 -29.45
N TYR A 719 -5.08 -13.98 -28.47
CA TYR A 719 -5.86 -14.14 -27.24
C TYR A 719 -6.61 -12.86 -26.93
N THR A 720 -7.74 -13.01 -26.23
CA THR A 720 -8.52 -11.91 -25.70
C THR A 720 -8.24 -11.80 -24.20
N ASP A 721 -7.97 -10.60 -23.74
CA ASP A 721 -7.78 -10.28 -22.34
C ASP A 721 -9.13 -10.09 -21.60
N SER A 722 -9.10 -10.06 -20.27
CA SER A 722 -10.21 -9.80 -19.36
C SER A 722 -10.99 -8.52 -19.68
N MET A 723 -10.32 -7.50 -20.24
CA MET A 723 -10.92 -6.24 -20.68
C MET A 723 -11.49 -6.29 -22.11
N GLY A 724 -11.47 -7.43 -22.79
CA GLY A 724 -11.99 -7.59 -24.16
C GLY A 724 -11.02 -7.19 -25.28
N ASN A 725 -9.79 -6.76 -24.95
CA ASN A 725 -8.76 -6.42 -25.93
C ASN A 725 -8.16 -7.68 -26.57
N ILE A 726 -7.98 -7.68 -27.89
CA ILE A 726 -7.40 -8.80 -28.63
C ILE A 726 -5.91 -8.53 -28.91
N PHE A 727 -5.06 -9.48 -28.51
CA PHE A 727 -3.62 -9.43 -28.73
C PHE A 727 -3.19 -10.49 -29.73
N LEU A 728 -2.29 -10.10 -30.65
CA LEU A 728 -1.71 -10.95 -31.69
C LEU A 728 -0.29 -11.37 -31.29
N LEU A 729 0.06 -12.65 -31.50
CA LEU A 729 1.43 -13.12 -31.40
C LEU A 729 2.23 -12.61 -32.60
N MET A 730 3.23 -11.76 -32.38
CA MET A 730 4.00 -11.10 -33.44
C MET A 730 5.43 -11.64 -33.61
N GLY A 731 5.84 -12.57 -32.75
CA GLY A 731 7.13 -13.25 -32.80
C GLY A 731 7.51 -13.83 -31.45
N LYS A 732 8.76 -14.25 -31.31
CA LYS A 732 9.34 -14.77 -30.07
C LYS A 732 10.73 -14.19 -29.87
N LEU A 733 11.11 -13.91 -28.63
CA LEU A 733 12.40 -13.35 -28.27
C LEU A 733 13.13 -14.24 -27.27
N GLU A 734 14.37 -14.60 -27.58
CA GLU A 734 15.28 -15.29 -26.67
C GLU A 734 16.07 -14.29 -25.85
N VAL A 735 15.82 -14.30 -24.54
CA VAL A 735 16.40 -13.36 -23.59
C VAL A 735 17.09 -14.12 -22.46
N GLU A 736 18.22 -13.60 -22.01
CA GLU A 736 18.87 -14.02 -20.77
C GLU A 736 18.93 -12.85 -19.80
N LEU A 737 18.30 -13.01 -18.66
CA LEU A 737 18.24 -12.06 -17.56
C LEU A 737 19.20 -12.53 -16.47
N GLN A 738 20.01 -11.61 -15.96
CA GLN A 738 20.82 -11.81 -14.77
C GLN A 738 20.69 -10.55 -13.89
N LEU A 739 20.18 -10.73 -12.69
CA LEU A 739 20.08 -9.69 -11.69
C LEU A 739 21.18 -9.88 -10.65
N VAL A 740 21.92 -8.82 -10.36
CA VAL A 740 22.97 -8.78 -9.34
C VAL A 740 22.82 -7.53 -8.48
N ALA A 741 23.16 -7.63 -7.21
CA ALA A 741 23.31 -6.45 -6.35
C ALA A 741 24.48 -5.59 -6.85
N LEU A 742 24.45 -4.28 -6.62
CA LEU A 742 25.46 -3.37 -7.16
C LEU A 742 26.88 -3.72 -6.71
N GLU A 743 27.08 -4.09 -5.44
CA GLU A 743 28.39 -4.50 -4.92
C GLU A 743 29.00 -5.66 -5.73
N GLN A 744 28.17 -6.64 -6.08
CA GLN A 744 28.58 -7.78 -6.91
C GLN A 744 28.81 -7.38 -8.36
N ALA A 745 28.04 -6.40 -8.86
CA ALA A 745 28.19 -5.86 -10.20
C ALA A 745 29.51 -5.09 -10.37
N GLU A 746 29.93 -4.34 -9.35
CA GLU A 746 31.21 -3.62 -9.33
C GLU A 746 32.41 -4.57 -9.19
N ALA A 747 32.26 -5.66 -8.42
CA ALA A 747 33.27 -6.71 -8.34
C ALA A 747 33.46 -7.45 -9.67
N ASN A 748 32.37 -7.66 -10.43
CA ASN A 748 32.37 -8.34 -11.72
C ASN A 748 31.74 -7.46 -12.81
N PRO A 749 32.44 -6.42 -13.29
CA PRO A 749 31.88 -5.48 -14.23
C PRO A 749 31.65 -6.13 -15.59
N VAL A 750 30.65 -5.63 -16.31
CA VAL A 750 30.30 -6.09 -17.65
C VAL A 750 30.19 -4.93 -18.64
N GLY A 751 30.63 -5.17 -19.86
CA GLY A 751 30.53 -4.20 -20.94
C GLY A 751 29.11 -4.13 -21.50
N ARG A 752 28.72 -2.93 -21.94
CA ARG A 752 27.49 -2.75 -22.73
C ARG A 752 27.67 -3.35 -24.13
N ALA A 753 26.58 -3.84 -24.71
CA ALA A 753 26.53 -4.46 -26.02
C ALA A 753 27.45 -5.70 -26.12
N ARG A 754 28.54 -5.59 -26.89
CA ARG A 754 29.56 -6.64 -27.12
C ARG A 754 30.95 -6.18 -26.66
N LYS A 755 31.02 -5.10 -25.89
CA LYS A 755 32.27 -4.50 -25.44
C LYS A 755 32.78 -5.23 -24.20
N GLU A 756 34.06 -5.07 -23.92
CA GLU A 756 34.66 -5.45 -22.64
C GLU A 756 34.13 -4.56 -21.51
N PRO A 757 34.19 -5.01 -20.23
CA PRO A 757 34.62 -6.34 -19.74
C PRO A 757 33.61 -7.48 -20.06
N GLU A 758 34.11 -8.71 -20.18
CA GLU A 758 33.32 -9.91 -20.58
C GLU A 758 32.58 -9.76 -21.93
N PRO A 759 33.33 -9.63 -23.05
CA PRO A 759 32.74 -9.36 -24.36
C PRO A 759 31.91 -10.55 -24.86
N LEU A 760 30.74 -10.24 -25.44
CA LEU A 760 29.91 -11.23 -26.12
C LEU A 760 30.43 -11.54 -27.53
N ASP A 761 30.33 -12.80 -27.93
CA ASP A 761 30.65 -13.24 -29.29
C ASP A 761 29.79 -12.53 -30.34
N LYS A 762 30.39 -12.25 -31.50
CA LYS A 762 29.64 -11.68 -32.63
C LYS A 762 28.54 -12.66 -33.07
N PRO A 763 27.32 -12.16 -33.38
CA PRO A 763 26.23 -13.02 -33.81
C PRO A 763 26.56 -13.71 -35.13
N ASN A 764 26.15 -14.98 -35.26
CA ASN A 764 26.27 -15.71 -36.50
C ASN A 764 25.16 -15.26 -37.47
N ARG A 765 25.47 -14.27 -38.32
CA ARG A 765 24.51 -13.70 -39.28
C ARG A 765 24.82 -14.17 -40.71
N PRO A 766 23.80 -14.44 -41.55
CA PRO A 766 24.02 -14.82 -42.94
C PRO A 766 24.70 -13.67 -43.70
N THR A 767 25.52 -13.99 -44.71
CA THR A 767 26.28 -13.00 -45.50
C THR A 767 25.41 -12.01 -46.28
N THR A 768 24.09 -12.19 -46.28
CA THR A 768 23.06 -11.31 -46.87
C THR A 768 22.54 -10.23 -45.92
N SER A 769 22.88 -10.30 -44.62
CA SER A 769 22.41 -9.40 -43.56
C SER A 769 23.30 -8.16 -43.37
N PHE A 770 23.71 -7.52 -44.46
CA PHE A 770 24.60 -6.35 -44.41
C PHE A 770 23.89 -5.09 -44.91
N ASN A 771 24.31 -3.93 -44.39
CA ASN A 771 23.84 -2.66 -44.89
C ASN A 771 24.35 -2.42 -46.32
N TRP A 772 23.42 -2.30 -47.25
CA TRP A 772 23.65 -2.15 -48.68
C TRP A 772 24.56 -0.97 -49.04
N PHE A 773 24.45 0.13 -48.30
CA PHE A 773 25.19 1.38 -48.56
C PHE A 773 26.60 1.40 -47.96
N VAL A 774 26.83 0.66 -46.89
CA VAL A 774 28.15 0.61 -46.22
C VAL A 774 29.10 -0.33 -46.98
N ASN A 775 28.56 -1.22 -47.82
CA ASN A 775 29.35 -2.16 -48.60
C ASN A 775 28.90 -2.22 -50.08
N PRO A 776 29.02 -1.10 -50.83
CA PRO A 776 28.44 -0.94 -52.17
C PRO A 776 28.98 -1.95 -53.18
N LEU A 777 30.24 -2.39 -53.02
CA LEU A 777 30.86 -3.42 -53.86
C LEU A 777 30.25 -4.81 -53.63
N LYS A 778 29.99 -5.20 -52.37
CA LYS A 778 29.32 -6.48 -52.06
C LYS A 778 27.88 -6.49 -52.54
N SER A 779 27.17 -5.38 -52.35
CA SER A 779 25.83 -5.14 -52.88
C SER A 779 25.77 -5.31 -54.41
N PHE A 780 26.67 -4.66 -55.14
CA PHE A 780 26.77 -4.73 -56.60
C PHE A 780 27.06 -6.14 -57.10
N ILE A 781 28.00 -6.86 -56.48
CA ILE A 781 28.35 -8.25 -56.84
C ILE A 781 27.18 -9.20 -56.55
N PHE A 782 26.49 -9.05 -55.42
CA PHE A 782 25.53 -10.06 -54.99
C PHE A 782 24.17 -9.98 -55.72
N ILE A 783 23.70 -8.79 -56.08
CA ILE A 783 22.38 -8.60 -56.72
C ILE A 783 22.53 -8.23 -58.19
N ILE A 784 23.33 -7.21 -58.51
CA ILE A 784 23.40 -6.66 -59.87
C ILE A 784 24.19 -7.61 -60.78
N TRP A 785 25.35 -8.08 -60.34
CA TRP A 785 26.16 -9.03 -61.10
C TRP A 785 25.51 -10.40 -61.27
N ARG A 786 24.66 -10.84 -60.32
CA ARG A 786 24.00 -12.15 -60.39
C ARG A 786 22.83 -12.19 -61.38
N LYS A 787 22.02 -11.13 -61.45
CA LYS A 787 20.87 -11.03 -62.39
C LYS A 787 21.23 -10.40 -63.74
N PHE A 788 22.10 -9.39 -63.78
CA PHE A 788 22.35 -8.59 -64.99
C PHE A 788 23.71 -8.85 -65.63
N LYS A 789 24.45 -9.90 -65.24
CA LYS A 789 25.80 -10.21 -65.78
C LYS A 789 25.88 -10.11 -67.30
N LYS A 790 24.93 -10.72 -68.01
CA LYS A 790 24.90 -10.76 -69.48
C LYS A 790 24.61 -9.39 -70.08
N LEU A 791 23.75 -8.61 -69.44
CA LEU A 791 23.32 -7.28 -69.87
C LEU A 791 24.44 -6.25 -69.66
N ILE A 792 25.14 -6.33 -68.53
CA ILE A 792 26.30 -5.49 -68.22
C ILE A 792 27.46 -5.80 -69.16
N ILE A 793 27.77 -7.09 -69.40
CA ILE A 793 28.81 -7.48 -70.37
C ILE A 793 28.45 -7.00 -71.79
N ALA A 794 27.19 -7.16 -72.21
CA ALA A 794 26.73 -6.66 -73.51
C ALA A 794 26.84 -5.15 -73.64
N LEU A 795 26.49 -4.39 -72.59
CA LEU A 795 26.61 -2.94 -72.57
C LEU A 795 28.08 -2.49 -72.60
N VAL A 796 28.97 -3.16 -71.87
CA VAL A 796 30.42 -2.88 -71.93
C VAL A 796 30.98 -3.15 -73.33
N ILE A 797 30.62 -4.26 -73.98
CA ILE A 797 31.03 -4.56 -75.35
C ILE A 797 30.49 -3.50 -76.32
N LEU A 798 29.22 -3.11 -76.19
CA LEU A 798 28.62 -2.04 -76.99
C LEU A 798 29.38 -0.72 -76.82
N THR A 799 29.72 -0.36 -75.59
CA THR A 799 30.44 0.89 -75.26
C THR A 799 31.85 0.88 -75.83
N ILE A 800 32.55 -0.26 -75.77
CA ILE A 800 33.87 -0.43 -76.39
C ILE A 800 33.76 -0.30 -77.92
N LEU A 801 32.73 -0.89 -78.54
CA LEU A 801 32.48 -0.77 -79.98
C LEU A 801 32.19 0.67 -80.41
N THR A 802 31.38 1.43 -79.65
CA THR A 802 31.14 2.85 -79.94
C THR A 802 32.37 3.71 -79.72
N LEU A 803 33.17 3.45 -78.68
CA LEU A 803 34.46 4.12 -78.49
C LEU A 803 35.42 3.85 -79.65
N PHE A 804 35.49 2.60 -80.11
CA PHE A 804 36.31 2.20 -81.25
C PHE A 804 35.84 2.88 -82.54
N LEU A 805 34.53 2.94 -82.78
CA LEU A 805 33.95 3.64 -83.92
C LEU A 805 34.21 5.16 -83.86
N GLY A 806 34.09 5.75 -82.67
CA GLY A 806 34.40 7.16 -82.43
C GLY A 806 35.88 7.48 -82.68
N LEU A 807 36.79 6.60 -82.25
CA LEU A 807 38.22 6.70 -82.55
C LEU A 807 38.53 6.59 -84.05
N ILE A 808 37.83 5.72 -84.77
CA ILE A 808 37.94 5.61 -86.24
C ILE A 808 37.50 6.93 -86.88
N VAL A 809 36.34 7.47 -86.52
CA VAL A 809 35.85 8.75 -87.07
C VAL A 809 36.74 9.93 -86.69
N TYR A 810 37.33 9.92 -85.49
CA TYR A 810 38.26 10.95 -85.03
C TYR A 810 39.62 10.90 -85.75
N THR A 811 40.12 9.70 -86.07
CA THR A 811 41.43 9.52 -86.73
C THR A 811 41.37 9.56 -88.26
N LEU A 812 40.20 9.29 -88.86
CA LEU A 812 39.98 9.30 -90.30
C LEU A 812 40.35 10.62 -91.01
N PRO A 813 39.96 11.82 -90.51
CA PRO A 813 40.33 13.08 -91.16
C PRO A 813 41.85 13.31 -91.20
N GLY A 814 42.56 12.93 -90.14
CA GLY A 814 44.01 13.04 -90.05
C GLY A 814 44.74 12.07 -90.98
N GLN A 815 44.25 10.84 -91.11
CA GLN A 815 44.83 9.85 -92.03
C GLN A 815 44.54 10.17 -93.50
N ILE A 816 43.31 10.61 -93.83
CA ILE A 816 42.95 11.04 -95.19
C ILE A 816 43.77 12.27 -95.58
N SER A 817 43.98 13.23 -94.68
CA SER A 817 44.86 14.38 -94.93
C SER A 817 46.32 13.96 -95.14
N SER A 818 46.83 12.97 -94.40
CA SER A 818 48.19 12.43 -94.58
C SER A 818 48.38 11.65 -95.88
N LEU A 819 47.35 10.95 -96.36
CA LEU A 819 47.34 10.23 -97.64
C LEU A 819 47.27 11.20 -98.83
N ILE A 820 46.45 12.25 -98.75
CA ILE A 820 46.35 13.27 -99.81
C ILE A 820 47.64 14.10 -99.93
N ILE A 821 48.38 14.31 -98.83
CA ILE A 821 49.65 15.07 -98.83
C ILE A 821 50.85 14.22 -99.28
N LYS A 822 50.77 12.88 -99.25
CA LYS A 822 51.89 11.99 -99.64
C LYS A 822 51.68 11.19 -100.93
N GLY A 823 50.52 11.31 -101.59
CA GLY A 823 50.20 10.61 -102.85
C GLY A 823 49.56 9.26 -102.61
#